data_AF-A0A134CNM6-F1
#
_entry.id   AF-A0A134CNM6-F1
#
_cell.length_a   1.000
_cell.length_b   1.000
_cell.length_c   1.000
_cell.angle_alpha   90.00
_cell.angle_beta   90.00
_cell.angle_gamma   90.00
#
_symmetry.space_group_name_H-M   'P 1'
#
loop_
_entity.id
_entity.type
_entity.pdbx_description
1 polymer ?
#
loop_
_entity_poly.entity_id
_entity_poly.type
_entity_poly.pdbx_seq_one_letter_code
_entity_poly.pdbx_strand_id
1 'polypeptide(L)'
;MTEEWQGVVKHIIFVNESTAYSVFRMEISELHESITVTGTGHIPYIGEQIMIRGCRVTHPRFGMQFKADIIQTVKPEKSEEIYHFLASGMISGIGASMARKIVDYFGNDTLHVFEQQIERLMEIPGVGRKTLEKIKESYGRIGDMQELVFFLQSLGIHEKYAALIKQAYGKHVNEVLEEDPYRMVAEIMGLGFKNVDKMALAKGISIDNEERIVQGIFYILTTVIANGHTCGPAEKVYEAAAKLLGLDGERVRDIGEKGVESGEIPSAVYENQTYVYLPYLFEAETESAWRIKDMLDMEPLSSVKLAVEHFEKENNMTLAPEQKAAVKTALESKVMVITGGPGTGKTTLIRAIISAMEQNGKEVKLMAPTGRAAKRLAISGGREADTIHKGLEAAMTKRGTTYFDKNESSPLDEDVIIVDEASMIDIALFYHLLCALKEDARLILVGDVDQLPPVGPGTPLKDLIAWGDVPVVTLKHVFRQKEGSAIIENAIRIRDGESCVPDEDGEFSVFYVEDDEEAYQTVLRICKDVEYVNDENKMNIQVLSPMYKGACGVSRLNEAIQEIAQGDNLQERGKFMVGDKVMQSVNDYDKGVYNGDMGIVWAVTDQRVFVRFLDREIVYEGAERNNLQLAYVVTVHKSQGSEYDTVIFVLRPSQFIMLQRNLLYTGVTRAKKNTILVTTEKALTRAISNYQSNKRYSLFLPFLKNEAR
;
A
#
# COMPACT_ATOMS: atom_id res chain seq x y z
N MET A 1 -36.28 -18.28 -4.03
CA MET A 1 -36.35 -18.22 -5.50
C MET A 1 -36.10 -16.79 -5.90
N THR A 2 -35.18 -16.56 -6.83
CA THR A 2 -34.90 -15.23 -7.36
C THR A 2 -35.98 -14.92 -8.42
N GLU A 3 -36.69 -13.82 -8.24
CA GLU A 3 -37.73 -13.32 -9.14
C GLU A 3 -37.16 -12.19 -10.01
N GLU A 4 -37.71 -12.03 -11.21
CA GLU A 4 -37.37 -10.96 -12.13
C GLU A 4 -38.65 -10.24 -12.58
N TRP A 5 -38.65 -8.91 -12.51
CA TRP A 5 -39.82 -8.11 -12.83
C TRP A 5 -39.41 -6.84 -13.58
N GLN A 6 -40.18 -6.45 -14.60
CA GLN A 6 -39.99 -5.19 -15.31
C GLN A 6 -41.13 -4.22 -15.00
N GLY A 7 -40.82 -2.96 -14.77
CA GLY A 7 -41.82 -1.97 -14.38
C GLY A 7 -41.36 -0.52 -14.50
N VAL A 8 -42.30 0.38 -14.25
CA VAL A 8 -42.06 1.83 -14.28
C VAL A 8 -42.00 2.37 -12.86
N VAL A 9 -40.97 3.13 -12.54
CA VAL A 9 -40.83 3.78 -11.24
C VAL A 9 -41.85 4.91 -11.12
N LYS A 10 -42.78 4.80 -10.17
CA LYS A 10 -43.85 5.79 -9.96
C LYS A 10 -43.51 6.81 -8.89
N HIS A 11 -42.74 6.39 -7.88
CA HIS A 11 -42.47 7.23 -6.73
C HIS A 11 -41.16 6.82 -6.05
N ILE A 12 -40.32 7.79 -5.72
CA ILE A 12 -39.10 7.56 -4.95
C ILE A 12 -39.40 7.87 -3.49
N ILE A 13 -39.19 6.90 -2.60
CA ILE A 13 -39.47 7.03 -1.16
C ILE A 13 -38.23 7.58 -0.44
N PHE A 14 -37.06 7.04 -0.76
CA PHE A 14 -35.79 7.41 -0.11
C PHE A 14 -34.61 7.13 -1.04
N VAL A 15 -33.60 7.99 -1.01
CA VAL A 15 -32.33 7.81 -1.71
C VAL A 15 -31.20 8.22 -0.79
N ASN A 16 -30.15 7.41 -0.76
CA ASN A 16 -28.86 7.78 -0.21
C ASN A 16 -27.82 7.77 -1.33
N GLU A 17 -27.45 8.96 -1.81
CA GLU A 17 -26.50 9.15 -2.92
C GLU A 17 -25.09 8.62 -2.59
N SER A 18 -24.67 8.65 -1.32
CA SER A 18 -23.33 8.20 -0.89
C SER A 18 -23.14 6.68 -0.94
N THR A 19 -24.22 5.91 -0.78
CA THR A 19 -24.21 4.44 -0.81
C THR A 19 -24.95 3.87 -2.01
N ALA A 20 -25.46 4.75 -2.89
CA ALA A 20 -26.32 4.41 -4.01
C ALA A 20 -27.53 3.53 -3.62
N TYR A 21 -28.02 3.68 -2.39
CA TYR A 21 -29.16 2.94 -1.87
C TYR A 21 -30.45 3.68 -2.18
N SER A 22 -31.44 2.99 -2.73
CA SER A 22 -32.74 3.56 -3.06
C SER A 22 -33.90 2.70 -2.57
N VAL A 23 -34.98 3.37 -2.19
CA VAL A 23 -36.28 2.79 -1.88
C VAL A 23 -37.31 3.49 -2.73
N PHE A 24 -38.02 2.75 -3.57
CA PHE A 24 -38.97 3.33 -4.53
C PHE A 24 -40.16 2.40 -4.77
N ARG A 25 -41.26 2.95 -5.28
CA ARG A 25 -42.39 2.18 -5.79
C ARG A 25 -42.29 2.03 -7.29
N MET A 26 -42.39 0.79 -7.73
CA MET A 26 -42.45 0.40 -9.13
C MET A 26 -43.83 -0.19 -9.42
N GLU A 27 -44.40 0.12 -10.58
CA GLU A 27 -45.57 -0.59 -11.12
C GLU A 27 -45.08 -1.65 -12.11
N ILE A 28 -45.36 -2.93 -11.83
CA ILE A 28 -44.94 -4.06 -12.67
C ILE A 28 -45.78 -4.07 -13.96
N SER A 29 -45.11 -4.10 -15.11
CA SER A 29 -45.73 -3.94 -16.43
C SER A 29 -46.72 -5.07 -16.77
N GLU A 30 -46.45 -6.30 -16.34
CA GLU A 30 -47.27 -7.48 -16.65
C GLU A 30 -48.46 -7.67 -15.70
N LEU A 31 -48.32 -7.23 -14.45
CA LEU A 31 -49.27 -7.51 -13.37
C LEU A 31 -50.11 -6.30 -12.99
N HIS A 32 -49.76 -5.10 -13.46
CA HIS A 32 -50.34 -3.82 -13.02
C HIS A 32 -50.38 -3.67 -11.48
N GLU A 33 -49.43 -4.30 -10.81
CA GLU A 33 -49.30 -4.30 -9.35
C GLU A 33 -48.17 -3.33 -8.95
N SER A 34 -48.41 -2.54 -7.90
CA SER A 34 -47.37 -1.67 -7.35
C SER A 34 -46.62 -2.37 -6.22
N ILE A 35 -45.30 -2.45 -6.34
CA ILE A 35 -44.42 -3.03 -5.34
C ILE A 35 -43.44 -1.98 -4.80
N THR A 36 -43.05 -2.12 -3.54
CA THR A 36 -41.97 -1.33 -2.94
C THR A 36 -40.66 -2.09 -3.12
N VAL A 37 -39.70 -1.47 -3.80
CA VAL A 37 -38.39 -2.04 -4.11
C VAL A 37 -37.32 -1.36 -3.26
N THR A 38 -36.37 -2.14 -2.77
CA THR A 38 -35.18 -1.68 -2.06
C THR A 38 -33.94 -2.25 -2.75
N GLY A 39 -32.90 -1.46 -2.96
CA GLY A 39 -31.67 -1.96 -3.58
C GLY A 39 -30.53 -0.95 -3.52
N THR A 40 -29.32 -1.44 -3.80
CA THR A 40 -28.09 -0.64 -3.90
C THR A 40 -27.55 -0.70 -5.34
N GLY A 41 -27.07 0.42 -5.87
CA GLY A 41 -26.54 0.52 -7.23
C GLY A 41 -27.22 1.64 -8.00
N HIS A 42 -27.95 1.31 -9.07
CA HIS A 42 -28.70 2.29 -9.84
C HIS A 42 -29.76 3.02 -8.99
N ILE A 43 -29.69 4.35 -8.92
CA ILE A 43 -30.71 5.20 -8.28
C ILE A 43 -31.71 5.59 -9.37
N PRO A 44 -32.94 5.04 -9.36
CA PRO A 44 -33.85 5.30 -10.45
C PRO A 44 -34.56 6.64 -10.31
N TYR A 45 -35.00 7.23 -11.42
CA TYR A 45 -35.83 8.44 -11.46
C TYR A 45 -37.32 8.13 -11.66
N ILE A 46 -38.20 9.07 -11.30
CA ILE A 46 -39.65 8.91 -11.51
C ILE A 46 -39.94 8.87 -13.02
N GLY A 47 -40.64 7.83 -13.45
CA GLY A 47 -40.94 7.55 -14.85
C GLY A 47 -39.90 6.65 -15.55
N GLU A 48 -38.83 6.26 -14.86
CA GLU A 48 -37.83 5.36 -15.41
C GLU A 48 -38.37 3.93 -15.54
N GLN A 49 -38.11 3.30 -16.68
CA GLN A 49 -38.40 1.89 -16.90
C GLN A 49 -37.20 1.07 -16.46
N ILE A 50 -37.42 0.12 -15.57
CA ILE A 50 -36.36 -0.70 -14.99
C ILE A 50 -36.77 -2.18 -14.95
N MET A 51 -35.78 -3.04 -15.03
CA MET A 51 -35.87 -4.46 -14.70
C MET A 51 -35.18 -4.66 -13.35
N ILE A 52 -35.85 -5.38 -12.45
CA ILE A 52 -35.31 -5.72 -11.14
C ILE A 52 -35.22 -7.24 -11.02
N ARG A 53 -34.13 -7.72 -10.43
CA ARG A 53 -33.96 -9.14 -10.08
C ARG A 53 -33.58 -9.25 -8.61
N GLY A 54 -34.24 -10.14 -7.88
CA GLY A 54 -34.02 -10.26 -6.44
C GLY A 54 -35.05 -11.16 -5.75
N CYS A 55 -35.35 -10.88 -4.48
CA CYS A 55 -36.34 -11.66 -3.72
C CYS A 55 -37.25 -10.79 -2.85
N ARG A 56 -38.46 -11.29 -2.60
CA ARG A 56 -39.41 -10.67 -1.67
C ARG A 56 -38.93 -10.89 -0.24
N VAL A 57 -38.89 -9.81 0.55
CA VAL A 57 -38.49 -9.81 1.96
C VAL A 57 -39.52 -9.05 2.79
N THR A 58 -39.74 -9.47 4.02
CA THR A 58 -40.64 -8.77 4.94
C THR A 58 -39.82 -7.92 5.91
N HIS A 59 -39.90 -6.60 5.77
CA HIS A 59 -39.22 -5.67 6.67
C HIS A 59 -40.00 -5.53 7.99
N PRO A 60 -39.34 -5.60 9.17
CA PRO A 60 -40.01 -5.59 10.48
C PRO A 60 -40.93 -4.39 10.73
N ARG A 61 -40.60 -3.24 10.11
CA ARG A 61 -41.33 -1.97 10.28
C ARG A 61 -42.20 -1.56 9.09
N PHE A 62 -41.91 -2.07 7.89
CA PHE A 62 -42.46 -1.53 6.63
C PHE A 62 -43.20 -2.58 5.79
N GLY A 63 -43.32 -3.82 6.27
CA GLY A 63 -44.06 -4.87 5.61
C GLY A 63 -43.31 -5.47 4.42
N MET A 64 -44.06 -6.02 3.46
CA MET A 64 -43.50 -6.75 2.32
C MET A 64 -42.83 -5.79 1.33
N GLN A 65 -41.58 -6.09 0.98
CA GLN A 65 -40.76 -5.33 0.05
C GLN A 65 -40.06 -6.30 -0.91
N PHE A 66 -39.63 -5.79 -2.06
CA PHE A 66 -38.77 -6.50 -2.98
C PHE A 66 -37.33 -6.03 -2.79
N LYS A 67 -36.45 -6.91 -2.31
CA LYS A 67 -35.02 -6.60 -2.24
C LYS A 67 -34.39 -6.95 -3.58
N ALA A 68 -34.10 -5.91 -4.37
CA ALA A 68 -33.43 -6.03 -5.64
C ALA A 68 -31.92 -6.20 -5.42
N ASP A 69 -31.38 -7.31 -5.91
CA ASP A 69 -29.94 -7.54 -6.02
C ASP A 69 -29.40 -6.90 -7.30
N ILE A 70 -30.25 -6.71 -8.32
CA ILE A 70 -29.96 -6.03 -9.58
C ILE A 70 -31.12 -5.05 -9.87
N ILE A 71 -30.78 -3.80 -10.21
CA ILE A 71 -31.68 -2.80 -10.76
C ILE A 71 -31.05 -2.34 -12.08
N GLN A 72 -31.74 -2.60 -13.18
CA GLN A 72 -31.25 -2.34 -14.52
C GLN A 72 -32.20 -1.40 -15.25
N THR A 73 -31.69 -0.30 -15.83
CA THR A 73 -32.50 0.55 -16.71
C THR A 73 -32.84 -0.21 -18.00
N VAL A 74 -34.11 -0.16 -18.39
CA VAL A 74 -34.58 -0.64 -19.69
C VAL A 74 -34.75 0.57 -20.59
N LYS A 75 -34.37 0.43 -21.88
CA LYS A 75 -34.58 1.49 -22.86
C LYS A 75 -36.08 1.82 -22.93
N PRO A 76 -36.49 3.08 -22.77
CA PRO A 76 -37.89 3.44 -22.81
C PRO A 76 -38.42 3.31 -24.24
N GLU A 77 -39.52 2.58 -24.41
CA GLU A 77 -40.12 2.31 -25.74
C GLU A 77 -41.36 3.17 -26.00
N LYS A 78 -41.99 3.70 -24.94
CA LYS A 78 -43.20 4.52 -25.07
C LYS A 78 -42.88 6.00 -24.97
N SER A 79 -43.60 6.81 -25.75
CA SER A 79 -43.43 8.26 -25.86
C SER A 79 -43.35 8.98 -24.50
N GLU A 80 -44.21 8.65 -23.53
CA GLU A 80 -44.16 9.25 -22.19
C GLU A 80 -42.90 8.89 -21.40
N GLU A 81 -42.39 7.66 -21.54
CA GLU A 81 -41.18 7.19 -20.88
C GLU A 81 -39.94 7.85 -21.50
N ILE A 82 -39.92 7.94 -22.83
CA ILE A 82 -38.89 8.65 -23.59
C ILE A 82 -38.87 10.13 -23.20
N TYR A 83 -40.03 10.75 -23.02
CA TYR A 83 -40.13 12.13 -22.56
C TYR A 83 -39.46 12.32 -21.19
N HIS A 84 -39.78 11.47 -20.22
CA HIS A 84 -39.19 11.56 -18.89
C HIS A 84 -37.66 11.33 -18.91
N PHE A 85 -37.19 10.41 -19.74
CA PHE A 85 -35.76 10.20 -19.96
C PHE A 85 -35.06 11.45 -20.54
N LEU A 86 -35.62 12.05 -21.60
CA LEU A 86 -35.07 13.26 -22.20
C LEU A 86 -35.18 14.49 -21.30
N ALA A 87 -36.22 14.57 -20.45
CA ALA A 87 -36.48 15.67 -19.53
C ALA A 87 -35.74 15.54 -18.17
N SER A 88 -35.04 14.44 -17.94
CA SER A 88 -34.33 14.12 -16.69
C SER A 88 -33.19 15.09 -16.33
N GLY A 89 -32.76 15.92 -17.27
CA GLY A 89 -31.61 16.81 -17.12
C GLY A 89 -30.26 16.13 -17.36
N MET A 90 -30.24 14.83 -17.71
CA MET A 90 -29.02 14.10 -18.05
C MET A 90 -28.40 14.55 -19.38
N ILE A 91 -29.22 14.95 -20.35
CA ILE A 91 -28.76 15.37 -21.68
C ILE A 91 -28.68 16.89 -21.77
N SER A 92 -27.45 17.41 -21.74
CA SER A 92 -27.21 18.85 -21.86
C SER A 92 -27.70 19.37 -23.21
N GLY A 93 -28.56 20.39 -23.17
CA GLY A 93 -29.22 20.96 -24.36
C GLY A 93 -30.69 20.55 -24.53
N ILE A 94 -31.21 19.63 -23.70
CA ILE A 94 -32.63 19.24 -23.69
C ILE A 94 -33.24 19.57 -22.32
N GLY A 95 -34.08 20.60 -22.25
CA GLY A 95 -34.95 20.86 -21.10
C GLY A 95 -36.34 20.26 -21.30
N ALA A 96 -37.18 20.22 -20.27
CA ALA A 96 -38.53 19.63 -20.32
C ALA A 96 -39.38 20.09 -21.52
N SER A 97 -39.35 21.38 -21.86
CA SER A 97 -40.07 21.91 -23.04
C SER A 97 -39.51 21.37 -24.37
N MET A 98 -38.19 21.20 -24.48
CA MET A 98 -37.55 20.65 -25.68
C MET A 98 -37.79 19.14 -25.78
N ALA A 99 -37.70 18.41 -24.66
CA ALA A 99 -38.01 16.99 -24.58
C ALA A 99 -39.44 16.70 -25.07
N ARG A 100 -40.42 17.52 -24.66
CA ARG A 100 -41.81 17.38 -25.12
C ARG A 100 -41.91 17.54 -26.64
N LYS A 101 -41.31 18.61 -27.21
CA LYS A 101 -41.29 18.84 -28.66
C LYS A 101 -40.64 17.71 -29.45
N ILE A 102 -39.56 17.14 -28.93
CA ILE A 102 -38.85 16.02 -29.55
C ILE A 102 -39.75 14.79 -29.61
N VAL A 103 -40.35 14.44 -28.48
CA VAL A 103 -41.24 13.27 -28.39
C VAL A 103 -42.55 13.48 -29.15
N ASP A 104 -43.13 14.68 -29.13
CA ASP A 104 -44.36 14.96 -29.89
C ASP A 104 -44.13 14.84 -31.41
N TYR A 105 -42.89 15.09 -31.87
CA TYR A 105 -42.53 15.03 -33.29
C TYR A 105 -42.12 13.61 -33.73
N PHE A 106 -41.28 12.91 -32.97
CA PHE A 106 -40.74 11.59 -33.34
C PHE A 106 -41.47 10.41 -32.67
N GLY A 107 -42.31 10.66 -31.67
CA GLY A 107 -43.07 9.64 -30.96
C GLY A 107 -42.18 8.56 -30.33
N ASN A 108 -42.59 7.30 -30.44
CA ASN A 108 -41.83 6.15 -29.95
C ASN A 108 -40.50 5.93 -30.70
N ASP A 109 -40.32 6.53 -31.89
CA ASP A 109 -39.10 6.38 -32.72
C ASP A 109 -37.98 7.35 -32.29
N THR A 110 -38.24 8.19 -31.28
CA THR A 110 -37.30 9.22 -30.81
C THR A 110 -35.92 8.65 -30.49
N LEU A 111 -35.81 7.54 -29.76
CA LEU A 111 -34.50 6.96 -29.42
C LEU A 111 -33.77 6.41 -30.64
N HIS A 112 -34.50 5.82 -31.60
CA HIS A 112 -33.92 5.35 -32.85
C HIS A 112 -33.33 6.53 -33.66
N VAL A 113 -34.02 7.67 -33.67
CA VAL A 113 -33.50 8.91 -34.27
C VAL A 113 -32.22 9.36 -33.56
N PHE A 114 -32.14 9.29 -32.23
CA PHE A 114 -30.91 9.63 -31.50
C PHE A 114 -29.75 8.67 -31.81
N GLU A 115 -30.03 7.39 -32.08
CA GLU A 115 -28.99 6.37 -32.34
C GLU A 115 -28.52 6.35 -33.79
N GLN A 116 -29.42 6.54 -34.76
CA GLN A 116 -29.13 6.29 -36.18
C GLN A 116 -29.17 7.56 -37.04
N GLN A 117 -29.87 8.61 -36.59
CA GLN A 117 -30.21 9.77 -37.43
C GLN A 117 -30.27 11.08 -36.62
N ILE A 118 -29.35 11.27 -35.67
CA ILE A 118 -29.45 12.33 -34.67
C ILE A 118 -29.46 13.74 -35.28
N GLU A 119 -28.95 13.90 -36.51
CA GLU A 119 -29.02 15.12 -37.32
C GLU A 119 -30.46 15.59 -37.55
N ARG A 120 -31.43 14.67 -37.58
CA ARG A 120 -32.86 14.97 -37.76
C ARG A 120 -33.44 15.77 -36.59
N LEU A 121 -32.76 15.84 -35.45
CA LEU A 121 -33.19 16.73 -34.37
C LEU A 121 -33.22 18.21 -34.80
N MET A 122 -32.50 18.61 -35.86
CA MET A 122 -32.62 19.96 -36.46
C MET A 122 -33.98 20.24 -37.12
N GLU A 123 -34.79 19.22 -37.38
CA GLU A 123 -36.18 19.39 -37.87
C GLU A 123 -37.07 20.05 -36.81
N ILE A 124 -36.65 20.05 -35.53
CA ILE A 124 -37.44 20.55 -34.40
C ILE A 124 -37.18 22.05 -34.17
N PRO A 125 -38.25 22.87 -34.11
CA PRO A 125 -38.14 24.30 -33.81
C PRO A 125 -37.47 24.59 -32.46
N GLY A 126 -36.22 25.09 -32.52
CA GLY A 126 -35.39 25.45 -31.37
C GLY A 126 -34.09 24.64 -31.26
N VAL A 127 -33.89 23.61 -32.09
CA VAL A 127 -32.63 22.83 -32.15
C VAL A 127 -31.75 23.35 -33.29
N GLY A 128 -30.86 24.29 -32.99
CA GLY A 128 -29.83 24.76 -33.94
C GLY A 128 -28.54 23.93 -33.86
N ARG A 129 -27.59 24.16 -34.79
CA ARG A 129 -26.31 23.42 -34.86
C ARG A 129 -25.54 23.33 -33.52
N LYS A 130 -25.44 24.45 -32.78
CA LYS A 130 -24.76 24.48 -31.46
C LYS A 130 -25.48 23.63 -30.40
N THR A 131 -26.81 23.57 -30.45
CA THR A 131 -27.61 22.75 -29.53
C THR A 131 -27.49 21.27 -29.91
N LEU A 132 -27.52 20.96 -31.21
CA LEU A 132 -27.30 19.61 -31.73
C LEU A 132 -25.93 19.05 -31.32
N GLU A 133 -24.85 19.83 -31.45
CA GLU A 133 -23.50 19.40 -31.04
C GLU A 133 -23.43 19.08 -29.54
N LYS A 134 -24.04 19.92 -28.70
CA LYS A 134 -24.15 19.66 -27.25
C LYS A 134 -24.94 18.40 -26.94
N ILE A 135 -26.05 18.18 -27.65
CA ILE A 135 -26.87 16.98 -27.49
C ILE A 135 -26.10 15.74 -27.94
N LYS A 136 -25.44 15.78 -29.11
CA LYS A 136 -24.59 14.70 -29.63
C LYS A 136 -23.50 14.32 -28.64
N GLU A 137 -22.78 15.31 -28.11
CA GLU A 137 -21.71 15.08 -27.16
C GLU A 137 -22.24 14.54 -25.82
N SER A 138 -23.32 15.11 -25.29
CA SER A 138 -23.91 14.67 -24.03
C SER A 138 -24.55 13.28 -24.13
N TYR A 139 -25.24 13.00 -25.22
CA TYR A 139 -25.92 11.73 -25.45
C TYR A 139 -24.93 10.60 -25.76
N GLY A 140 -23.90 10.86 -26.58
CA GLY A 140 -22.84 9.89 -26.84
C GLY A 140 -22.08 9.51 -25.56
N ARG A 141 -21.83 10.46 -24.66
CA ARG A 141 -21.22 10.17 -23.34
C ARG A 141 -22.09 9.29 -22.46
N ILE A 142 -23.42 9.46 -22.51
CA ILE A 142 -24.37 8.64 -21.75
C ILE A 142 -24.45 7.23 -22.34
N GLY A 143 -24.53 7.12 -23.68
CA GLY A 143 -24.56 5.85 -24.40
C GLY A 143 -23.33 4.99 -24.12
N ASP A 144 -22.12 5.53 -24.34
CA ASP A 144 -20.87 4.82 -24.09
C ASP A 144 -20.72 4.33 -22.63
N MET A 145 -21.13 5.17 -21.68
CA MET A 145 -21.01 4.87 -20.26
C MET A 145 -22.03 3.82 -19.84
N GLN A 146 -23.28 3.92 -20.30
CA GLN A 146 -24.30 2.93 -20.05
C GLN A 146 -23.94 1.59 -20.69
N GLU A 147 -23.44 1.58 -21.93
CA GLU A 147 -22.99 0.37 -22.62
C GLU A 147 -21.86 -0.32 -21.85
N LEU A 148 -20.86 0.44 -21.37
CA LEU A 148 -19.79 -0.10 -20.55
C LEU A 148 -20.33 -0.65 -19.21
N VAL A 149 -21.23 0.07 -18.53
CA VAL A 149 -21.85 -0.40 -17.29
C VAL A 149 -22.63 -1.69 -17.52
N PHE A 150 -23.43 -1.78 -18.57
CA PHE A 150 -24.17 -3.00 -18.92
C PHE A 150 -23.23 -4.15 -19.24
N PHE A 151 -22.16 -3.89 -20.00
CA PHE A 151 -21.13 -4.87 -20.29
C PHE A 151 -20.50 -5.42 -19.00
N LEU A 152 -20.05 -4.55 -18.09
CA LEU A 152 -19.48 -4.99 -16.81
C LEU A 152 -20.49 -5.75 -15.94
N GLN A 153 -21.73 -5.27 -15.84
CA GLN A 153 -22.78 -5.93 -15.06
C GLN A 153 -23.12 -7.33 -15.60
N SER A 154 -23.15 -7.50 -16.93
CA SER A 154 -23.35 -8.81 -17.57
C SER A 154 -22.29 -9.84 -17.19
N LEU A 155 -21.09 -9.39 -16.82
CA LEU A 155 -19.96 -10.22 -16.37
C LEU A 155 -19.89 -10.36 -14.84
N GLY A 156 -20.83 -9.74 -14.12
CA GLY A 156 -20.85 -9.67 -12.66
C GLY A 156 -19.74 -8.78 -12.09
N ILE A 157 -19.29 -7.78 -12.84
CA ILE A 157 -18.25 -6.82 -12.43
C ILE A 157 -18.92 -5.54 -11.91
N HIS A 158 -18.45 -5.04 -10.78
CA HIS A 158 -19.05 -3.90 -10.09
C HIS A 158 -18.93 -2.60 -10.93
N GLU A 159 -20.03 -1.86 -11.08
CA GLU A 159 -20.15 -0.68 -11.95
C GLU A 159 -19.17 0.46 -11.64
N LYS A 160 -18.71 0.58 -10.38
CA LYS A 160 -17.63 1.51 -9.97
C LYS A 160 -16.40 1.47 -10.89
N TYR A 161 -16.10 0.32 -11.51
CA TYR A 161 -14.96 0.20 -12.41
C TYR A 161 -15.22 0.85 -13.78
N ALA A 162 -16.47 1.01 -14.22
CA ALA A 162 -16.77 1.68 -15.48
C ALA A 162 -16.27 3.14 -15.48
N ALA A 163 -16.45 3.83 -14.36
CA ALA A 163 -15.98 5.21 -14.21
C ALA A 163 -14.44 5.28 -14.27
N LEU A 164 -13.76 4.34 -13.61
CA LEU A 164 -12.30 4.26 -13.61
C LEU A 164 -11.74 3.90 -15.00
N ILE A 165 -12.36 2.94 -15.69
CA ILE A 165 -12.00 2.54 -17.07
C ILE A 165 -12.19 3.73 -18.03
N LYS A 166 -13.32 4.43 -17.93
CA LYS A 166 -13.60 5.59 -18.79
C LYS A 166 -12.65 6.77 -18.47
N GLN A 167 -12.29 6.96 -17.21
CA GLN A 167 -11.31 7.95 -16.81
C GLN A 167 -9.90 7.62 -17.37
N ALA A 168 -9.52 6.34 -17.38
CA ALA A 168 -8.22 5.90 -17.88
C ALA A 168 -8.11 5.97 -19.42
N TYR A 169 -9.13 5.51 -20.14
CA TYR A 169 -9.02 5.29 -21.60
C TYR A 169 -9.96 6.15 -22.45
N GLY A 170 -10.98 6.79 -21.85
CA GLY A 170 -11.88 7.70 -22.55
C GLY A 170 -12.59 7.06 -23.75
N LYS A 171 -12.22 7.46 -24.97
CA LYS A 171 -12.80 6.94 -26.21
C LYS A 171 -12.16 5.62 -26.66
N HIS A 172 -10.98 5.28 -26.14
CA HIS A 172 -10.21 4.09 -26.50
C HIS A 172 -10.58 2.84 -25.69
N VAL A 173 -11.68 2.89 -24.92
CA VAL A 173 -12.07 1.76 -24.06
C VAL A 173 -12.26 0.48 -24.87
N ASN A 174 -12.97 0.52 -26.00
CA ASN A 174 -13.21 -0.68 -26.81
C ASN A 174 -11.93 -1.21 -27.46
N GLU A 175 -11.07 -0.32 -27.97
CA GLU A 175 -9.75 -0.67 -28.52
C GLU A 175 -8.90 -1.41 -27.48
N VAL A 176 -8.80 -0.87 -26.27
CA VAL A 176 -8.05 -1.51 -25.17
C VAL A 176 -8.68 -2.85 -24.78
N LEU A 177 -10.01 -2.95 -24.74
CA LEU A 177 -10.69 -4.21 -24.39
C LEU A 177 -10.44 -5.34 -25.40
N GLU A 178 -10.18 -4.99 -26.66
CA GLU A 178 -10.03 -5.94 -27.77
C GLU A 178 -8.56 -6.28 -28.04
N GLU A 179 -7.65 -5.31 -27.95
CA GLU A 179 -6.25 -5.48 -28.32
C GLU A 179 -5.33 -5.81 -27.13
N ASP A 180 -5.49 -5.12 -26.01
CA ASP A 180 -4.63 -5.27 -24.82
C ASP A 180 -5.44 -5.02 -23.53
N PRO A 181 -6.35 -5.93 -23.16
CA PRO A 181 -7.16 -5.75 -21.96
C PRO A 181 -6.36 -5.90 -20.67
N TYR A 182 -5.28 -6.70 -20.69
CA TYR A 182 -4.55 -7.07 -19.48
C TYR A 182 -3.74 -5.92 -18.86
N ARG A 183 -3.38 -4.89 -19.64
CA ARG A 183 -2.83 -3.63 -19.07
C ARG A 183 -3.72 -2.99 -18.01
N MET A 184 -5.04 -3.22 -18.06
CA MET A 184 -6.00 -2.68 -17.08
C MET A 184 -5.71 -3.17 -15.66
N VAL A 185 -5.09 -4.34 -15.50
CA VAL A 185 -4.71 -4.88 -14.18
C VAL A 185 -3.69 -3.98 -13.48
N ALA A 186 -2.76 -3.39 -14.24
CA ALA A 186 -1.75 -2.47 -13.71
C ALA A 186 -2.27 -1.02 -13.61
N GLU A 187 -3.09 -0.59 -14.57
CA GLU A 187 -3.50 0.83 -14.69
C GLU A 187 -4.76 1.18 -13.90
N ILE A 188 -5.59 0.21 -13.51
CA ILE A 188 -6.85 0.45 -12.79
C ILE A 188 -6.81 -0.16 -11.39
N MET A 189 -6.63 0.70 -10.39
CA MET A 189 -6.55 0.29 -9.00
C MET A 189 -7.79 -0.51 -8.55
N GLY A 190 -7.55 -1.70 -8.02
CA GLY A 190 -8.57 -2.61 -7.49
C GLY A 190 -9.27 -3.47 -8.55
N LEU A 191 -9.03 -3.25 -9.85
CA LEU A 191 -9.52 -4.11 -10.91
C LEU A 191 -8.59 -5.32 -11.07
N GLY A 192 -8.94 -6.44 -10.43
CA GLY A 192 -8.12 -7.65 -10.46
C GLY A 192 -8.18 -8.41 -11.78
N PHE A 193 -7.14 -9.22 -12.04
CA PHE A 193 -6.98 -10.04 -13.25
C PHE A 193 -8.22 -10.85 -13.62
N LYS A 194 -8.90 -11.49 -12.66
CA LYS A 194 -10.10 -12.30 -12.95
C LYS A 194 -11.24 -11.49 -13.59
N ASN A 195 -11.37 -10.21 -13.25
CA ASN A 195 -12.40 -9.36 -13.87
C ASN A 195 -11.98 -8.95 -15.28
N VAL A 196 -10.71 -8.59 -15.45
CA VAL A 196 -10.14 -8.26 -16.77
C VAL A 196 -10.20 -9.46 -17.71
N ASP A 197 -9.89 -10.65 -17.22
CA ASP A 197 -9.94 -11.89 -18.00
C ASP A 197 -11.36 -12.22 -18.48
N LYS A 198 -12.38 -12.01 -17.63
CA LYS A 198 -13.78 -12.12 -18.06
C LYS A 198 -14.13 -11.14 -19.18
N MET A 199 -13.63 -9.90 -19.09
CA MET A 199 -13.87 -8.86 -20.10
C MET A 199 -13.19 -9.22 -21.43
N ALA A 200 -11.94 -9.66 -21.37
CA ALA A 200 -11.17 -10.15 -22.51
C ALA A 200 -11.87 -11.30 -23.25
N LEU A 201 -12.28 -12.34 -22.52
CA LEU A 201 -12.99 -13.49 -23.09
C LEU A 201 -14.33 -13.08 -23.71
N ALA A 202 -15.08 -12.20 -23.06
CA ALA A 202 -16.35 -11.68 -23.57
C ALA A 202 -16.20 -10.84 -24.85
N LYS A 203 -15.00 -10.26 -25.06
CA LYS A 203 -14.64 -9.51 -26.27
C LYS A 203 -14.00 -10.36 -27.36
N GLY A 204 -13.93 -11.68 -27.16
CA GLY A 204 -13.53 -12.63 -28.19
C GLY A 204 -12.07 -13.08 -28.13
N ILE A 205 -11.31 -12.70 -27.09
CA ILE A 205 -10.00 -13.30 -26.84
C ILE A 205 -10.20 -14.80 -26.58
N SER A 206 -9.46 -15.63 -27.31
CA SER A 206 -9.52 -17.09 -27.17
C SER A 206 -9.06 -17.53 -25.77
N ILE A 207 -9.67 -18.59 -25.25
CA ILE A 207 -9.29 -19.23 -23.99
C ILE A 207 -7.82 -19.69 -24.04
N ASP A 208 -7.36 -20.16 -25.21
CA ASP A 208 -5.99 -20.67 -25.45
C ASP A 208 -5.04 -19.63 -26.06
N ASN A 209 -5.41 -18.34 -26.03
CA ASN A 209 -4.57 -17.25 -26.51
C ASN A 209 -3.25 -17.20 -25.69
N GLU A 210 -2.10 -17.12 -26.39
CA GLU A 210 -0.78 -17.19 -25.76
C GLU A 210 -0.50 -15.98 -24.87
N GLU A 211 -0.84 -14.76 -25.33
CA GLU A 211 -0.71 -13.53 -24.55
C GLU A 211 -1.51 -13.60 -23.25
N ARG A 212 -2.77 -14.08 -23.29
CA ARG A 212 -3.59 -14.32 -22.09
C ARG A 212 -2.88 -15.23 -21.09
N ILE A 213 -2.20 -16.27 -21.56
CA ILE A 213 -1.48 -17.21 -20.71
C ILE A 213 -0.25 -16.54 -20.08
N VAL A 214 0.53 -15.81 -20.85
CA VAL A 214 1.68 -15.02 -20.37
C VAL A 214 1.24 -14.00 -19.32
N GLN A 215 0.15 -13.27 -19.57
CA GLN A 215 -0.42 -12.32 -18.60
C GLN A 215 -0.92 -13.02 -17.34
N GLY A 216 -1.43 -14.24 -17.44
CA GLY A 216 -1.75 -15.09 -16.29
C GLY A 216 -0.52 -15.46 -15.47
N ILE A 217 0.60 -15.80 -16.13
CA ILE A 217 1.89 -16.08 -15.49
C ILE A 217 2.40 -14.83 -14.76
N PHE A 218 2.41 -13.66 -15.40
CA PHE A 218 2.81 -12.41 -14.77
C PHE A 218 1.90 -12.05 -13.60
N TYR A 219 0.60 -12.24 -13.70
CA TYR A 219 -0.30 -12.02 -12.57
C TYR A 219 0.04 -12.94 -11.39
N ILE A 220 0.32 -14.23 -11.60
CA ILE A 220 0.79 -15.11 -10.52
C ILE A 220 2.08 -14.58 -9.90
N LEU A 221 3.03 -14.12 -10.71
CA LEU A 221 4.26 -13.50 -10.21
C LEU A 221 3.99 -12.26 -9.35
N THR A 222 3.02 -11.40 -9.69
CA THR A 222 2.63 -10.28 -8.81
C THR A 222 2.14 -10.75 -7.44
N THR A 223 1.45 -11.89 -7.37
CA THR A 223 1.00 -12.46 -6.09
C THR A 223 2.14 -13.09 -5.28
N VAL A 224 3.14 -13.65 -5.95
CA VAL A 224 4.37 -14.18 -5.35
C VAL A 224 5.17 -13.02 -4.75
N ILE A 225 5.28 -11.90 -5.47
CA ILE A 225 5.96 -10.68 -5.02
C ILE A 225 5.32 -10.05 -3.79
N ALA A 226 3.99 -10.09 -3.67
CA ALA A 226 3.29 -9.62 -2.47
C ALA A 226 3.70 -10.35 -1.18
N ASN A 227 4.37 -11.52 -1.29
CA ASN A 227 4.93 -12.27 -0.16
C ASN A 227 6.44 -12.01 0.04
N GLY A 228 7.01 -11.03 -0.65
CA GLY A 228 8.42 -10.61 -0.55
C GLY A 228 9.38 -11.37 -1.47
N HIS A 229 8.88 -12.23 -2.37
CA HIS A 229 9.68 -12.93 -3.37
C HIS A 229 10.06 -11.99 -4.53
N THR A 230 11.24 -12.16 -5.13
CA THR A 230 11.62 -11.44 -6.38
C THR A 230 11.29 -12.27 -7.63
N CYS A 231 11.29 -13.60 -7.48
CA CYS A 231 11.04 -14.57 -8.54
C CYS A 231 10.21 -15.75 -8.04
N GLY A 232 9.77 -16.62 -8.95
CA GLY A 232 9.11 -17.88 -8.62
C GLY A 232 9.73 -19.06 -9.37
N PRO A 233 9.83 -20.26 -8.75
CA PRO A 233 10.18 -21.46 -9.49
C PRO A 233 9.17 -21.70 -10.62
N ALA A 234 9.66 -21.86 -11.86
CA ALA A 234 8.84 -21.89 -13.08
C ALA A 234 7.66 -22.86 -12.97
N GLU A 235 7.92 -24.12 -12.61
CA GLU A 235 6.88 -25.14 -12.43
C GLU A 235 5.76 -24.73 -11.47
N LYS A 236 6.09 -24.12 -10.33
CA LYS A 236 5.08 -23.68 -9.36
C LYS A 236 4.24 -22.53 -9.88
N VAL A 237 4.87 -21.63 -10.64
CA VAL A 237 4.19 -20.48 -11.27
C VAL A 237 3.25 -20.98 -12.35
N TYR A 238 3.69 -21.90 -13.22
CA TYR A 238 2.89 -22.47 -14.28
C TYR A 238 1.69 -23.25 -13.73
N GLU A 239 1.87 -24.07 -12.70
CA GLU A 239 0.76 -24.78 -12.03
C GLU A 239 -0.27 -23.81 -11.44
N ALA A 240 0.17 -22.72 -10.82
CA ALA A 240 -0.72 -21.72 -10.26
C ALA A 240 -1.45 -20.92 -11.36
N ALA A 241 -0.77 -20.62 -12.47
CA ALA A 241 -1.36 -19.95 -13.62
C ALA A 241 -2.39 -20.84 -14.32
N ALA A 242 -2.11 -22.13 -14.49
CA ALA A 242 -3.07 -23.10 -15.02
C ALA A 242 -4.36 -23.16 -14.17
N LYS A 243 -4.21 -23.21 -12.84
CA LYS A 243 -5.36 -23.16 -11.90
C LYS A 243 -6.14 -21.84 -11.99
N LEU A 244 -5.45 -20.72 -12.14
CA LEU A 244 -6.07 -19.41 -12.28
C LEU A 244 -6.88 -19.30 -13.57
N LEU A 245 -6.31 -19.76 -14.68
CA LEU A 245 -6.86 -19.65 -16.03
C LEU A 245 -7.89 -20.74 -16.36
N GLY A 246 -7.93 -21.82 -15.56
CA GLY A 246 -8.77 -22.99 -15.81
C GLY A 246 -8.28 -23.84 -16.99
N LEU A 247 -6.98 -23.84 -17.24
CA LEU A 247 -6.34 -24.52 -18.38
C LEU A 247 -5.58 -25.78 -17.94
N ASP A 248 -5.23 -26.60 -18.92
CA ASP A 248 -4.32 -27.72 -18.70
C ASP A 248 -2.91 -27.25 -18.34
N GLY A 249 -2.27 -27.98 -17.44
CA GLY A 249 -0.95 -27.64 -16.90
C GLY A 249 0.17 -27.71 -17.95
N GLU A 250 0.11 -28.69 -18.86
CA GLU A 250 1.12 -28.84 -19.92
C GLU A 250 1.04 -27.69 -20.91
N ARG A 251 -0.18 -27.26 -21.30
CA ARG A 251 -0.36 -26.12 -22.19
C ARG A 251 0.26 -24.83 -21.63
N VAL A 252 0.05 -24.55 -20.34
CA VAL A 252 0.64 -23.37 -19.70
C VAL A 252 2.16 -23.49 -19.59
N ARG A 253 2.68 -24.68 -19.28
CA ARG A 253 4.13 -24.94 -19.27
C ARG A 253 4.74 -24.68 -20.64
N ASP A 254 4.19 -25.25 -21.72
CA ASP A 254 4.70 -25.08 -23.08
C ASP A 254 4.78 -23.61 -23.49
N ILE A 255 3.75 -22.81 -23.17
CA ILE A 255 3.75 -21.37 -23.45
C ILE A 255 4.74 -20.62 -22.56
N GLY A 256 4.81 -20.98 -21.27
CA GLY A 256 5.80 -20.41 -20.35
C GLY A 256 7.24 -20.66 -20.80
N GLU A 257 7.55 -21.89 -21.20
CA GLU A 257 8.88 -22.27 -21.73
C GLU A 257 9.21 -21.53 -23.03
N LYS A 258 8.27 -21.42 -23.97
CA LYS A 258 8.46 -20.58 -25.17
C LYS A 258 8.69 -19.09 -24.83
N GLY A 259 7.95 -18.56 -23.85
CA GLY A 259 8.13 -17.20 -23.37
C GLY A 259 9.52 -16.99 -22.76
N VAL A 260 10.04 -18.00 -22.06
CA VAL A 260 11.42 -18.00 -21.54
C VAL A 260 12.44 -18.06 -22.68
N GLU A 261 12.27 -18.96 -23.65
CA GLU A 261 13.19 -19.13 -24.78
C GLU A 261 13.27 -17.87 -25.68
N SER A 262 12.14 -17.18 -25.85
CA SER A 262 12.05 -15.94 -26.61
C SER A 262 12.53 -14.69 -25.85
N GLY A 263 12.71 -14.79 -24.53
CA GLY A 263 13.08 -13.68 -23.65
C GLY A 263 11.92 -12.78 -23.22
N GLU A 264 10.68 -13.11 -23.60
CA GLU A 264 9.47 -12.41 -23.16
C GLU A 264 9.24 -12.57 -21.65
N ILE A 265 9.51 -13.78 -21.12
CA ILE A 265 9.47 -14.08 -19.69
C ILE A 265 10.92 -14.18 -19.21
N PRO A 266 11.47 -13.14 -18.54
CA PRO A 266 12.83 -13.22 -18.02
C PRO A 266 12.95 -14.36 -17.02
N SER A 267 14.09 -15.05 -17.08
CA SER A 267 14.36 -16.22 -16.25
C SER A 267 15.83 -16.34 -15.89
N ALA A 268 16.10 -17.12 -14.85
CA ALA A 268 17.45 -17.53 -14.46
C ALA A 268 17.45 -18.98 -13.99
N VAL A 269 18.59 -19.65 -14.13
CA VAL A 269 18.81 -21.02 -13.65
C VAL A 269 19.70 -21.00 -12.42
N TYR A 270 19.23 -21.64 -11.35
CA TYR A 270 19.98 -21.82 -10.10
C TYR A 270 19.67 -23.22 -9.53
N GLU A 271 20.70 -23.95 -9.06
CA GLU A 271 20.56 -25.32 -8.53
C GLU A 271 19.77 -26.28 -9.46
N ASN A 272 20.01 -26.20 -10.77
CA ASN A 272 19.30 -26.95 -11.83
C ASN A 272 17.78 -26.71 -11.88
N GLN A 273 17.31 -25.58 -11.37
CA GLN A 273 15.92 -25.16 -11.42
C GLN A 273 15.79 -23.80 -12.10
N THR A 274 14.80 -23.66 -12.98
CA THR A 274 14.46 -22.39 -13.63
C THR A 274 13.55 -21.55 -12.73
N TYR A 275 13.89 -20.27 -12.60
CA TYR A 275 13.11 -19.26 -11.92
C TYR A 275 12.67 -18.20 -12.93
N VAL A 276 11.40 -17.81 -12.86
CA VAL A 276 10.81 -16.80 -13.75
C VAL A 276 10.48 -15.52 -12.98
N TYR A 277 10.51 -14.41 -13.69
CA TYR A 277 10.49 -13.06 -13.13
C TYR A 277 9.43 -12.16 -13.77
N LEU A 278 9.06 -11.10 -13.05
CA LEU A 278 8.63 -9.88 -13.72
C LEU A 278 9.86 -9.14 -14.26
N PRO A 279 9.80 -8.56 -15.48
CA PRO A 279 10.95 -7.91 -16.11
C PRO A 279 11.73 -6.96 -15.21
N TYR A 280 11.06 -6.02 -14.54
CA TYR A 280 11.72 -5.03 -13.69
C TYR A 280 12.46 -5.63 -12.47
N LEU A 281 12.04 -6.81 -11.98
CA LEU A 281 12.72 -7.47 -10.86
C LEU A 281 13.92 -8.29 -11.30
N PHE A 282 13.86 -8.87 -12.51
CA PHE A 282 15.02 -9.53 -13.10
C PHE A 282 16.14 -8.52 -13.30
N GLU A 283 15.81 -7.37 -13.90
CA GLU A 283 16.73 -6.24 -14.05
C GLU A 283 17.24 -5.76 -12.69
N ALA A 284 16.35 -5.53 -11.71
CA ALA A 284 16.76 -5.07 -10.39
C ALA A 284 17.75 -6.02 -9.68
N GLU A 285 17.56 -7.35 -9.75
CA GLU A 285 18.51 -8.29 -9.14
C GLU A 285 19.85 -8.36 -9.90
N THR A 286 19.79 -8.49 -11.23
CA THR A 286 20.98 -8.71 -12.07
C THR A 286 21.87 -7.47 -12.13
N GLU A 287 21.29 -6.30 -12.39
CA GLU A 287 22.02 -5.03 -12.46
C GLU A 287 22.55 -4.60 -11.10
N SER A 288 21.78 -4.79 -10.01
CA SER A 288 22.29 -4.51 -8.66
C SER A 288 23.50 -5.39 -8.33
N ALA A 289 23.48 -6.66 -8.73
CA ALA A 289 24.59 -7.57 -8.46
C ALA A 289 25.83 -7.21 -9.27
N TRP A 290 25.64 -6.80 -10.53
CA TRP A 290 26.72 -6.31 -11.38
C TRP A 290 27.34 -5.01 -10.83
N ARG A 291 26.52 -3.99 -10.53
CA ARG A 291 26.97 -2.70 -9.98
C ARG A 291 27.73 -2.85 -8.68
N ILE A 292 27.24 -3.69 -7.77
CA ILE A 292 27.91 -3.91 -6.49
C ILE A 292 29.29 -4.56 -6.67
N LYS A 293 29.45 -5.49 -7.62
CA LYS A 293 30.75 -6.06 -7.96
C LYS A 293 31.69 -5.02 -8.54
N ASP A 294 31.19 -4.20 -9.48
CA ASP A 294 31.96 -3.12 -10.11
C ASP A 294 32.48 -2.11 -9.07
N MET A 295 31.68 -1.80 -8.05
CA MET A 295 32.09 -0.92 -6.95
C MET A 295 33.25 -1.47 -6.11
N LEU A 296 33.53 -2.77 -6.07
CA LEU A 296 34.58 -3.35 -5.22
C LEU A 296 36.00 -3.15 -5.76
N ASP A 297 36.17 -2.78 -7.04
CA ASP A 297 37.47 -2.79 -7.73
C ASP A 297 38.26 -1.46 -7.70
N MET A 298 38.24 -0.68 -6.60
CA MET A 298 38.91 0.65 -6.54
C MET A 298 39.95 0.88 -5.43
N GLU A 299 40.87 1.81 -5.69
CA GLU A 299 41.97 2.20 -4.79
C GLU A 299 41.50 3.08 -3.59
N PRO A 300 42.06 2.88 -2.38
CA PRO A 300 41.68 3.59 -1.16
C PRO A 300 42.11 5.07 -1.13
N LEU A 301 41.40 5.90 -0.33
CA LEU A 301 41.82 7.27 -0.02
C LEU A 301 43.00 7.32 0.97
N SER A 302 43.69 8.47 1.00
CA SER A 302 44.81 8.76 1.91
C SER A 302 44.44 8.85 3.42
N SER A 303 45.46 8.99 4.28
CA SER A 303 45.57 8.45 5.64
C SER A 303 44.39 8.62 6.64
N VAL A 304 43.76 7.48 6.96
CA VAL A 304 42.69 7.25 7.96
C VAL A 304 42.98 7.74 9.39
N LYS A 305 44.24 7.71 9.84
CA LYS A 305 44.60 7.94 11.25
C LYS A 305 44.26 9.34 11.76
N LEU A 306 44.45 10.37 10.94
CA LEU A 306 44.24 11.76 11.35
C LEU A 306 42.75 12.06 11.60
N ALA A 307 41.85 11.45 10.82
CA ALA A 307 40.41 11.70 10.92
C ALA A 307 39.79 11.17 12.23
N VAL A 308 40.19 9.98 12.66
CA VAL A 308 39.68 9.37 13.91
C VAL A 308 40.16 10.15 15.13
N GLU A 309 41.45 10.48 15.20
CA GLU A 309 42.02 11.25 16.32
C GLU A 309 41.42 12.65 16.42
N HIS A 310 41.10 13.28 15.29
CA HIS A 310 40.44 14.58 15.26
C HIS A 310 39.02 14.51 15.83
N PHE A 311 38.20 13.55 15.36
CA PHE A 311 36.84 13.37 15.84
C PHE A 311 36.76 13.09 17.34
N GLU A 312 37.63 12.21 17.85
CA GLU A 312 37.70 11.89 19.29
C GLU A 312 38.04 13.12 20.13
N LYS A 313 38.97 13.97 19.67
CA LYS A 313 39.35 15.22 20.34
C LYS A 313 38.23 16.26 20.31
N GLU A 314 37.61 16.50 19.17
CA GLU A 314 36.55 17.50 19.03
C GLU A 314 35.30 17.16 19.86
N ASN A 315 34.95 15.87 19.94
CA ASN A 315 33.75 15.41 20.63
C ASN A 315 34.01 14.95 22.07
N ASN A 316 35.26 15.08 22.55
CA ASN A 316 35.70 14.65 23.88
C ASN A 316 35.22 13.24 24.25
N MET A 317 35.40 12.29 23.33
CA MET A 317 34.94 10.90 23.47
C MET A 317 35.92 9.92 22.84
N THR A 318 35.82 8.65 23.27
CA THR A 318 36.62 7.55 22.73
C THR A 318 35.71 6.58 22.00
N LEU A 319 36.01 6.31 20.73
CA LEU A 319 35.27 5.32 19.93
C LEU A 319 35.68 3.90 20.32
N ALA A 320 34.74 2.96 20.31
CA ALA A 320 35.06 1.54 20.46
C ALA A 320 35.92 1.03 19.29
N PRO A 321 36.68 -0.06 19.47
CA PRO A 321 37.52 -0.63 18.42
C PRO A 321 36.76 -0.91 17.11
N GLU A 322 35.53 -1.41 17.22
CA GLU A 322 34.64 -1.71 16.08
C GLU A 322 34.20 -0.44 15.34
N GLN A 323 33.93 0.65 16.08
CA GLN A 323 33.58 1.94 15.50
C GLN A 323 34.78 2.56 14.77
N LYS A 324 36.00 2.43 15.33
CA LYS A 324 37.24 2.86 14.65
C LYS A 324 37.49 2.06 13.37
N ALA A 325 37.24 0.75 13.40
CA ALA A 325 37.32 -0.11 12.23
C ALA A 325 36.30 0.32 11.16
N ALA A 326 35.05 0.64 11.55
CA ALA A 326 34.05 1.14 10.61
C ALA A 326 34.44 2.47 9.94
N VAL A 327 34.98 3.44 10.69
CA VAL A 327 35.47 4.70 10.09
C VAL A 327 36.61 4.44 9.10
N LYS A 328 37.53 3.53 9.45
CA LYS A 328 38.62 3.11 8.56
C LYS A 328 38.09 2.48 7.28
N THR A 329 37.22 1.47 7.40
CA THR A 329 36.64 0.78 6.24
C THR A 329 35.84 1.74 5.36
N ALA A 330 35.10 2.68 5.95
CA ALA A 330 34.35 3.69 5.19
C ALA A 330 35.24 4.51 4.26
N LEU A 331 36.46 4.86 4.68
CA LEU A 331 37.41 5.62 3.87
C LEU A 331 38.11 4.76 2.81
N GLU A 332 38.31 3.47 3.09
CA GLU A 332 39.06 2.54 2.23
C GLU A 332 38.17 1.82 1.20
N SER A 333 36.86 1.74 1.44
CA SER A 333 35.93 0.99 0.60
C SER A 333 34.91 1.89 -0.08
N LYS A 334 34.55 1.56 -1.32
CA LYS A 334 33.45 2.21 -2.03
C LYS A 334 32.08 1.78 -1.55
N VAL A 335 31.93 0.50 -1.20
CA VAL A 335 30.70 -0.02 -0.63
C VAL A 335 31.03 -0.73 0.68
N MET A 336 30.22 -0.48 1.70
CA MET A 336 30.33 -1.22 2.95
C MET A 336 28.96 -1.35 3.64
N VAL A 337 28.89 -2.33 4.53
CA VAL A 337 27.74 -2.52 5.43
C VAL A 337 28.18 -2.33 6.87
N ILE A 338 27.40 -1.54 7.62
CA ILE A 338 27.50 -1.41 9.07
C ILE A 338 26.22 -2.01 9.65
N THR A 339 26.38 -3.07 10.44
CA THR A 339 25.25 -3.72 11.11
C THR A 339 25.43 -3.71 12.62
N GLY A 340 24.34 -3.59 13.35
CA GLY A 340 24.37 -3.62 14.81
C GLY A 340 22.99 -3.46 15.41
N GLY A 341 22.77 -4.10 16.55
CA GLY A 341 21.52 -3.99 17.30
C GLY A 341 21.25 -2.58 17.85
N PRO A 342 20.11 -2.37 18.51
CA PRO A 342 19.80 -1.10 19.16
C PRO A 342 20.84 -0.76 20.24
N GLY A 343 21.13 0.53 20.39
CA GLY A 343 22.04 1.01 21.44
C GLY A 343 23.53 0.79 21.19
N THR A 344 23.93 0.26 20.03
CA THR A 344 25.35 0.05 19.66
C THR A 344 26.11 1.31 19.23
N GLY A 345 25.47 2.48 19.31
CA GLY A 345 26.09 3.77 18.97
C GLY A 345 26.20 4.05 17.47
N LYS A 346 25.35 3.45 16.62
CA LYS A 346 25.29 3.69 15.16
C LYS A 346 25.27 5.17 14.79
N THR A 347 24.47 5.97 15.51
CA THR A 347 24.41 7.42 15.33
C THR A 347 25.76 8.11 15.53
N THR A 348 26.47 7.78 16.61
CA THR A 348 27.80 8.34 16.90
C THR A 348 28.79 7.97 15.82
N LEU A 349 28.72 6.72 15.34
CA LEU A 349 29.53 6.24 14.24
C LEU A 349 29.24 6.98 12.92
N ILE A 350 27.98 7.21 12.59
CA ILE A 350 27.59 8.00 11.40
C ILE A 350 28.22 9.39 11.46
N ARG A 351 28.15 10.09 12.61
CA ARG A 351 28.82 11.39 12.79
C ARG A 351 30.34 11.32 12.58
N ALA A 352 30.98 10.27 13.10
CA ALA A 352 32.41 10.06 12.93
C ALA A 352 32.80 9.86 11.46
N ILE A 353 32.00 9.10 10.71
CA ILE A 353 32.19 8.88 9.27
C ILE A 353 31.97 10.17 8.49
N ILE A 354 30.90 10.93 8.75
CA ILE A 354 30.63 12.22 8.10
C ILE A 354 31.81 13.16 8.29
N SER A 355 32.26 13.34 9.54
CA SER A 355 33.39 14.22 9.87
C SER A 355 34.66 13.78 9.13
N ALA A 356 34.95 12.47 9.09
CA ALA A 356 36.10 11.94 8.38
C ALA A 356 36.04 12.17 6.85
N MET A 357 34.85 12.05 6.24
CA MET A 357 34.66 12.27 4.81
C MET A 357 34.78 13.75 4.44
N GLU A 358 34.14 14.64 5.20
CA GLU A 358 34.19 16.09 4.97
C GLU A 358 35.60 16.65 5.14
N GLN A 359 36.39 16.12 6.11
CA GLN A 359 37.82 16.46 6.25
C GLN A 359 38.67 16.09 5.03
N ASN A 360 38.22 15.12 4.23
CA ASN A 360 38.84 14.71 2.97
C ASN A 360 38.19 15.40 1.75
N GLY A 361 37.39 16.46 1.98
CA GLY A 361 36.78 17.26 0.92
C GLY A 361 35.67 16.54 0.16
N LYS A 362 35.02 15.54 0.77
CA LYS A 362 33.92 14.77 0.18
C LYS A 362 32.57 15.28 0.65
N GLU A 363 31.63 15.43 -0.28
CA GLU A 363 30.25 15.80 0.03
C GLU A 363 29.42 14.56 0.40
N VAL A 364 28.69 14.66 1.52
CA VAL A 364 27.95 13.53 2.09
C VAL A 364 26.44 13.77 2.02
N LYS A 365 25.70 12.81 1.49
CA LYS A 365 24.24 12.75 1.54
C LYS A 365 23.76 11.71 2.52
N LEU A 366 22.83 12.10 3.37
CA LEU A 366 22.15 11.19 4.30
C LEU A 366 20.78 10.82 3.74
N MET A 367 20.51 9.52 3.69
CA MET A 367 19.22 8.99 3.25
C MET A 367 18.67 7.95 4.21
N ALA A 368 17.34 7.80 4.21
CA ALA A 368 16.67 6.70 4.88
C ALA A 368 15.41 6.25 4.11
N PRO A 369 14.91 5.03 4.28
CA PRO A 369 13.75 4.53 3.53
C PRO A 369 12.42 5.20 3.93
N THR A 370 12.33 5.78 5.15
CA THR A 370 11.10 6.42 5.65
C THR A 370 11.34 7.85 6.11
N GLY A 371 10.31 8.70 6.03
CA GLY A 371 10.39 10.10 6.46
C GLY A 371 10.79 10.25 7.93
N ARG A 372 10.32 9.34 8.79
CA ARG A 372 10.70 9.30 10.20
C ARG A 372 12.16 8.96 10.42
N ALA A 373 12.65 7.92 9.75
CA ALA A 373 14.05 7.54 9.83
C ALA A 373 14.94 8.67 9.30
N ALA A 374 14.54 9.35 8.22
CA ALA A 374 15.26 10.51 7.68
C ALA A 374 15.28 11.67 8.69
N LYS A 375 14.14 12.06 9.27
CA LYS A 375 14.10 13.13 10.31
C LYS A 375 14.99 12.80 11.52
N ARG A 376 14.97 11.55 11.98
CA ARG A 376 15.84 11.08 13.07
C ARG A 376 17.30 11.11 12.65
N LEU A 377 17.62 10.62 11.46
CA LEU A 377 18.97 10.63 10.90
C LEU A 377 19.48 12.06 10.79
N ALA A 378 18.64 13.02 10.41
CA ALA A 378 19.03 14.43 10.33
C ALA A 378 19.45 15.00 11.70
N ILE A 379 18.61 14.82 12.73
CA ILE A 379 18.90 15.26 14.11
C ILE A 379 20.18 14.56 14.63
N SER A 380 20.24 13.26 14.40
CA SER A 380 21.26 12.39 14.96
C SER A 380 22.59 12.49 14.20
N GLY A 381 22.59 12.81 12.92
CA GLY A 381 23.77 13.03 12.08
C GLY A 381 24.24 14.49 12.08
N GLY A 382 23.38 15.44 12.44
CA GLY A 382 23.72 16.87 12.45
C GLY A 382 23.82 17.49 11.05
N ARG A 383 23.14 16.88 10.06
CA ARG A 383 23.05 17.30 8.65
C ARG A 383 21.63 17.09 8.17
N GLU A 384 21.25 17.68 7.03
CA GLU A 384 19.97 17.32 6.41
C GLU A 384 19.99 15.87 5.95
N ALA A 385 18.84 15.21 6.02
CA ALA A 385 18.65 13.85 5.56
C ALA A 385 17.30 13.71 4.88
N ASP A 386 17.29 13.03 3.74
CA ASP A 386 16.10 12.84 2.92
C ASP A 386 15.62 11.40 2.98
N THR A 387 14.36 11.18 2.57
CA THR A 387 13.97 9.83 2.20
C THR A 387 14.70 9.43 0.92
N ILE A 388 14.98 8.15 0.69
CA ILE A 388 15.58 7.70 -0.58
C ILE A 388 14.71 8.19 -1.76
N HIS A 389 13.39 8.08 -1.63
CA HIS A 389 12.45 8.59 -2.64
C HIS A 389 12.62 10.08 -2.92
N LYS A 390 12.72 10.92 -1.88
CA LYS A 390 12.93 12.37 -2.06
C LYS A 390 14.32 12.68 -2.61
N GLY A 391 15.35 11.99 -2.10
CA GLY A 391 16.74 12.16 -2.54
C GLY A 391 16.94 11.77 -4.01
N LEU A 392 16.15 10.81 -4.50
CA LEU A 392 16.12 10.39 -5.90
C LEU A 392 15.10 11.15 -6.77
N GLU A 393 14.47 12.19 -6.22
CA GLU A 393 13.47 13.02 -6.91
C GLU A 393 12.32 12.17 -7.49
N ALA A 394 11.75 11.31 -6.64
CA ALA A 394 10.64 10.45 -7.03
C ALA A 394 9.37 11.25 -7.38
N ALA A 395 8.80 10.96 -8.53
CA ALA A 395 7.54 11.54 -8.99
C ALA A 395 6.59 10.46 -9.52
N MET A 396 5.29 10.75 -9.51
CA MET A 396 4.27 9.84 -10.03
C MET A 396 3.90 10.24 -11.45
N THR A 397 3.91 9.28 -12.38
CA THR A 397 3.36 9.48 -13.72
C THR A 397 1.83 9.66 -13.64
N LYS A 398 1.24 10.19 -14.72
CA LYS A 398 -0.22 10.26 -14.88
C LYS A 398 -0.92 8.89 -14.78
N ARG A 399 -0.17 7.79 -14.95
CA ARG A 399 -0.65 6.41 -14.87
C ARG A 399 -0.42 5.76 -13.50
N GLY A 400 0.07 6.52 -12.52
CA GLY A 400 0.24 6.05 -11.15
C GLY A 400 1.54 5.26 -10.89
N THR A 401 2.46 5.19 -11.86
CA THR A 401 3.77 4.57 -11.66
C THR A 401 4.78 5.58 -11.11
N THR A 402 5.61 5.16 -10.17
CA THR A 402 6.71 6.00 -9.67
C THR A 402 7.87 5.97 -10.66
N TYR A 403 8.45 7.14 -10.97
CA TYR A 403 9.72 7.26 -11.66
C TYR A 403 10.67 8.13 -10.84
N PHE A 404 11.98 7.99 -11.08
CA PHE A 404 13.04 8.70 -10.36
C PHE A 404 13.84 9.55 -11.34
N ASP A 405 13.89 10.87 -11.11
CA ASP A 405 14.63 11.80 -11.96
C ASP A 405 16.15 11.64 -11.78
N LYS A 406 16.61 11.26 -10.58
CA LYS A 406 18.00 10.87 -10.35
C LYS A 406 18.21 9.40 -10.75
N ASN A 407 19.09 9.18 -11.73
CA ASN A 407 19.39 7.88 -12.33
C ASN A 407 20.76 7.95 -13.06
N GLU A 408 21.08 6.96 -13.88
CA GLU A 408 22.38 6.86 -14.56
C GLU A 408 22.70 8.05 -15.46
N SER A 409 21.67 8.64 -16.08
CA SER A 409 21.82 9.81 -16.95
C SER A 409 21.92 11.13 -16.18
N SER A 410 21.47 11.14 -14.93
CA SER A 410 21.45 12.29 -14.03
C SER A 410 21.72 11.84 -12.60
N PRO A 411 22.98 11.49 -12.26
CA PRO A 411 23.30 10.94 -10.96
C PRO A 411 23.13 11.97 -9.82
N LEU A 412 23.20 11.47 -8.59
CA LEU A 412 23.35 12.29 -7.39
C LEU A 412 24.65 13.09 -7.46
N ASP A 413 24.65 14.29 -6.89
CA ASP A 413 25.77 15.22 -6.96
C ASP A 413 26.83 14.96 -5.88
N GLU A 414 26.47 14.20 -4.84
CA GLU A 414 27.30 13.96 -3.67
C GLU A 414 28.25 12.76 -3.85
N ASP A 415 29.41 12.80 -3.18
CA ASP A 415 30.45 11.77 -3.28
C ASP A 415 30.16 10.53 -2.41
N VAL A 416 29.44 10.72 -1.31
CA VAL A 416 29.23 9.69 -0.29
C VAL A 416 27.76 9.64 0.08
N ILE A 417 27.12 8.51 -0.16
CA ILE A 417 25.74 8.25 0.20
C ILE A 417 25.71 7.32 1.42
N ILE A 418 25.20 7.82 2.54
CA ILE A 418 24.99 7.04 3.76
C ILE A 418 23.50 6.78 3.91
N VAL A 419 23.13 5.50 3.93
CA VAL A 419 21.74 5.08 4.05
C VAL A 419 21.51 4.39 5.39
N ASP A 420 20.73 5.01 6.27
CA ASP A 420 20.33 4.40 7.55
C ASP A 420 19.03 3.60 7.42
N GLU A 421 18.78 2.69 8.35
CA GLU A 421 17.67 1.72 8.33
C GLU A 421 17.62 0.90 7.02
N ALA A 422 18.79 0.55 6.48
CA ALA A 422 18.92 -0.18 5.21
C ALA A 422 18.24 -1.56 5.19
N SER A 423 17.88 -2.11 6.36
CA SER A 423 17.10 -3.35 6.48
C SER A 423 15.68 -3.24 5.93
N MET A 424 15.17 -2.02 5.71
CA MET A 424 13.85 -1.79 5.11
C MET A 424 13.88 -1.60 3.59
N ILE A 425 15.05 -1.60 2.95
CA ILE A 425 15.21 -1.36 1.51
C ILE A 425 14.97 -2.66 0.75
N ASP A 426 14.00 -2.67 -0.16
CA ASP A 426 13.75 -3.79 -1.07
C ASP A 426 14.66 -3.73 -2.31
N ILE A 427 14.68 -4.80 -3.13
CA ILE A 427 15.60 -4.87 -4.27
C ILE A 427 15.35 -3.79 -5.33
N ALA A 428 14.09 -3.38 -5.51
CA ALA A 428 13.73 -2.38 -6.51
C ALA A 428 14.23 -0.99 -6.12
N LEU A 429 14.01 -0.58 -4.87
CA LEU A 429 14.54 0.69 -4.36
C LEU A 429 16.06 0.67 -4.28
N PHE A 430 16.67 -0.48 -3.97
CA PHE A 430 18.12 -0.65 -3.96
C PHE A 430 18.71 -0.48 -5.36
N TYR A 431 18.11 -1.10 -6.38
CA TYR A 431 18.49 -0.93 -7.79
C TYR A 431 18.46 0.55 -8.20
N HIS A 432 17.35 1.26 -7.95
CA HIS A 432 17.25 2.68 -8.31
C HIS A 432 18.25 3.56 -7.57
N LEU A 433 18.56 3.25 -6.31
CA LEU A 433 19.63 3.92 -5.56
C LEU A 433 20.98 3.73 -6.25
N LEU A 434 21.33 2.50 -6.65
CA LEU A 434 22.58 2.19 -7.32
C LEU A 434 22.70 2.86 -8.70
N CYS A 435 21.62 2.90 -9.47
CA CYS A 435 21.58 3.62 -10.75
C CYS A 435 21.86 5.12 -10.59
N ALA A 436 21.50 5.71 -9.45
CA ALA A 436 21.69 7.14 -9.19
C ALA A 436 23.08 7.49 -8.63
N LEU A 437 23.97 6.51 -8.39
CA LEU A 437 25.32 6.76 -7.91
C LEU A 437 26.25 7.19 -9.06
N LYS A 438 27.14 8.15 -8.80
CA LYS A 438 28.27 8.43 -9.70
C LYS A 438 29.22 7.22 -9.72
N GLU A 439 30.00 7.10 -10.79
CA GLU A 439 31.01 6.05 -10.93
C GLU A 439 32.01 6.02 -9.76
N ASP A 440 32.37 7.16 -9.16
CA ASP A 440 33.31 7.26 -8.04
C ASP A 440 32.65 7.43 -6.67
N ALA A 441 31.32 7.38 -6.61
CA ALA A 441 30.58 7.54 -5.35
C ALA A 441 30.80 6.37 -4.39
N ARG A 442 30.69 6.67 -3.09
CA ARG A 442 30.67 5.67 -2.02
C ARG A 442 29.25 5.43 -1.51
N LEU A 443 28.96 4.18 -1.17
CA LEU A 443 27.72 3.74 -0.56
C LEU A 443 27.99 3.09 0.79
N ILE A 444 27.44 3.67 1.86
CA ILE A 444 27.53 3.12 3.22
C ILE A 444 26.12 2.74 3.66
N LEU A 445 25.87 1.44 3.79
CA LEU A 445 24.59 0.91 4.24
C LEU A 445 24.64 0.66 5.74
N VAL A 446 23.77 1.32 6.51
CA VAL A 446 23.66 1.17 7.95
C VAL A 446 22.31 0.55 8.28
N GLY A 447 22.29 -0.56 9.03
CA GLY A 447 21.04 -1.25 9.33
C GLY A 447 21.15 -2.25 10.48
N ASP A 448 20.04 -2.91 10.74
CA ASP A 448 19.95 -4.01 11.72
C ASP A 448 19.31 -5.21 11.02
N VAL A 449 20.11 -6.23 10.76
CA VAL A 449 19.69 -7.43 10.00
C VAL A 449 18.68 -8.29 10.77
N ASP A 450 18.60 -8.12 12.09
CA ASP A 450 17.69 -8.86 12.96
C ASP A 450 16.30 -8.20 13.08
N GLN A 451 16.16 -6.97 12.59
CA GLN A 451 14.86 -6.31 12.46
C GLN A 451 14.03 -6.93 11.32
N LEU A 452 12.76 -6.49 11.23
CA LEU A 452 11.85 -6.90 10.17
C LEU A 452 12.45 -6.63 8.79
N PRO A 453 12.34 -7.59 7.84
CA PRO A 453 12.80 -7.40 6.46
C PRO A 453 11.95 -6.33 5.74
N PRO A 454 12.35 -5.91 4.53
CA PRO A 454 11.56 -5.01 3.70
C PRO A 454 10.17 -5.59 3.45
N VAL A 455 9.15 -4.73 3.37
CA VAL A 455 7.80 -5.13 2.96
C VAL A 455 7.80 -5.55 1.49
N GLY A 456 8.58 -4.87 0.66
CA GLY A 456 8.77 -5.20 -0.75
C GLY A 456 9.64 -6.45 -0.98
N PRO A 457 9.87 -6.80 -2.25
CA PRO A 457 10.56 -8.02 -2.63
C PRO A 457 12.07 -7.97 -2.42
N GLY A 458 12.65 -9.11 -2.07
CA GLY A 458 14.10 -9.24 -1.86
C GLY A 458 14.58 -8.72 -0.50
N THR A 459 15.85 -8.97 -0.20
CA THR A 459 16.51 -8.60 1.08
C THR A 459 17.97 -8.19 0.85
N PRO A 460 18.24 -7.12 0.08
CA PRO A 460 19.59 -6.79 -0.38
C PRO A 460 20.60 -6.66 0.75
N LEU A 461 20.27 -5.99 1.87
CA LEU A 461 21.19 -5.86 3.01
C LEU A 461 21.64 -7.24 3.56
N LYS A 462 20.69 -8.16 3.73
CA LYS A 462 20.96 -9.51 4.25
C LYS A 462 21.81 -10.31 3.27
N ASP A 463 21.51 -10.19 1.99
CA ASP A 463 22.22 -10.89 0.92
C ASP A 463 23.66 -10.38 0.76
N LEU A 464 23.89 -9.06 0.86
CA LEU A 464 25.24 -8.47 0.87
C LEU A 464 26.08 -8.94 2.07
N ILE A 465 25.47 -9.01 3.26
CA ILE A 465 26.13 -9.56 4.45
C ILE A 465 26.46 -11.05 4.26
N ALA A 466 25.55 -11.82 3.68
CA ALA A 466 25.73 -13.26 3.44
C ALA A 466 26.72 -13.58 2.30
N TRP A 467 26.93 -12.64 1.37
CA TRP A 467 27.90 -12.79 0.29
C TRP A 467 29.34 -12.81 0.82
N GLY A 468 29.67 -11.92 1.75
CA GLY A 468 30.95 -11.90 2.47
C GLY A 468 32.08 -11.12 1.78
N ASP A 469 31.95 -10.78 0.50
CA ASP A 469 32.96 -9.99 -0.23
C ASP A 469 32.81 -8.48 0.02
N VAL A 470 31.59 -8.00 0.32
CA VAL A 470 31.39 -6.61 0.78
C VAL A 470 31.91 -6.47 2.21
N PRO A 471 32.73 -5.44 2.51
CA PRO A 471 33.18 -5.18 3.87
C PRO A 471 32.00 -4.96 4.83
N VAL A 472 31.87 -5.82 5.83
CA VAL A 472 30.86 -5.73 6.89
C VAL A 472 31.53 -5.42 8.22
N VAL A 473 31.06 -4.37 8.90
CA VAL A 473 31.44 -4.09 10.29
C VAL A 473 30.25 -4.28 11.20
N THR A 474 30.36 -5.24 12.13
CA THR A 474 29.33 -5.54 13.13
C THR A 474 29.64 -4.86 14.46
N LEU A 475 28.75 -3.98 14.90
CA LEU A 475 28.85 -3.31 16.21
C LEU A 475 28.28 -4.24 17.29
N LYS A 476 29.11 -4.63 18.25
CA LYS A 476 28.76 -5.56 19.34
C LYS A 476 28.66 -4.85 20.68
N HIS A 477 29.45 -3.79 20.88
CA HIS A 477 29.39 -3.01 22.12
C HIS A 477 28.11 -2.18 22.21
N VAL A 478 27.35 -2.37 23.29
CA VAL A 478 26.13 -1.62 23.58
C VAL A 478 26.43 -0.49 24.57
N PHE A 479 26.01 0.73 24.21
CA PHE A 479 26.24 1.96 24.98
C PHE A 479 24.95 2.56 25.59
N ARG A 480 23.79 1.97 25.31
CA ARG A 480 22.48 2.50 25.72
C ARG A 480 22.17 2.13 27.17
N GLN A 481 22.06 3.16 28.02
CA GLN A 481 21.82 3.10 29.48
C GLN A 481 22.79 2.14 30.23
N LYS A 482 22.72 2.08 31.57
CA LYS A 482 23.67 1.34 32.42
C LYS A 482 23.82 -0.11 31.91
N GLU A 483 25.01 -0.69 32.03
CA GLU A 483 25.18 -2.15 31.93
C GLU A 483 24.03 -2.84 32.70
N GLY A 484 23.27 -3.72 32.04
CA GLY A 484 22.12 -4.42 32.61
C GLY A 484 20.72 -3.96 32.17
N SER A 485 20.55 -3.24 31.05
CA SER A 485 19.21 -2.93 30.51
C SER A 485 18.47 -4.21 30.11
N ALA A 486 17.35 -4.50 30.77
CA ALA A 486 16.58 -5.72 30.55
C ALA A 486 15.98 -5.77 29.14
N ILE A 487 15.68 -4.63 28.52
CA ILE A 487 15.17 -4.57 27.13
C ILE A 487 16.24 -5.09 26.16
N ILE A 488 17.50 -4.70 26.35
CA ILE A 488 18.61 -5.08 25.47
C ILE A 488 18.95 -6.55 25.66
N GLU A 489 19.01 -7.01 26.91
CA GLU A 489 19.23 -8.43 27.21
C GLU A 489 18.13 -9.31 26.61
N ASN A 490 16.87 -8.91 26.74
CA ASN A 490 15.75 -9.60 26.12
C ASN A 490 15.81 -9.55 24.60
N ALA A 491 16.22 -8.43 23.98
CA ALA A 491 16.40 -8.36 22.53
C ALA A 491 17.48 -9.35 22.06
N ILE A 492 18.60 -9.47 22.77
CA ILE A 492 19.65 -10.46 22.50
C ILE A 492 19.11 -11.88 22.62
N ARG A 493 18.41 -12.20 23.72
CA ARG A 493 17.75 -13.49 23.93
C ARG A 493 16.80 -13.83 22.79
N ILE A 494 15.91 -12.91 22.43
CA ILE A 494 14.96 -13.09 21.33
C ILE A 494 15.70 -13.39 20.03
N ARG A 495 16.74 -12.62 19.68
CA ARG A 495 17.56 -12.82 18.48
C ARG A 495 18.17 -14.23 18.46
N ASP A 496 18.70 -14.66 19.61
CA ASP A 496 19.40 -15.94 19.75
C ASP A 496 18.43 -17.13 19.88
N GLY A 497 17.12 -16.86 19.95
CA GLY A 497 16.08 -17.88 20.02
C GLY A 497 15.76 -18.35 21.44
N GLU A 498 16.11 -17.55 22.43
CA GLU A 498 15.86 -17.79 23.85
C GLU A 498 14.61 -17.06 24.35
N SER A 499 13.98 -17.60 25.40
CA SER A 499 12.82 -17.00 26.06
C SER A 499 13.14 -15.66 26.72
N CYS A 500 12.17 -14.76 26.70
CA CYS A 500 12.26 -13.50 27.43
C CYS A 500 12.24 -13.75 28.95
N VAL A 501 12.99 -12.93 29.69
CA VAL A 501 13.07 -12.93 31.14
C VAL A 501 12.66 -11.55 31.63
N PRO A 502 11.54 -11.41 32.38
CA PRO A 502 11.20 -10.15 33.00
C PRO A 502 12.19 -9.80 34.12
N ASP A 503 12.41 -8.51 34.35
CA ASP A 503 13.26 -8.01 35.43
C ASP A 503 12.44 -7.46 36.61
N GLU A 504 13.11 -7.32 37.76
CA GLU A 504 12.50 -6.82 39.00
C GLU A 504 12.22 -5.32 38.98
N ASP A 505 12.96 -4.55 38.17
CA ASP A 505 12.82 -3.10 38.05
C ASP A 505 11.62 -2.70 37.17
N GLY A 506 11.01 -3.66 36.48
CA GLY A 506 9.86 -3.47 35.61
C GLY A 506 10.20 -2.87 34.24
N GLU A 507 11.48 -2.81 33.86
CA GLU A 507 11.94 -2.31 32.55
C GLU A 507 11.41 -3.20 31.41
N PHE A 508 11.28 -4.50 31.66
CA PHE A 508 10.72 -5.51 30.79
C PHE A 508 9.74 -6.39 31.59
N SER A 509 8.44 -6.20 31.35
CA SER A 509 7.37 -6.94 32.01
C SER A 509 6.65 -7.87 31.03
N VAL A 510 6.25 -9.06 31.49
CA VAL A 510 5.47 -10.02 30.70
C VAL A 510 4.20 -10.42 31.43
N PHE A 511 3.06 -10.21 30.78
CA PHE A 511 1.73 -10.62 31.23
C PHE A 511 1.25 -11.80 30.37
N TYR A 512 1.22 -12.99 30.99
CA TYR A 512 0.66 -14.19 30.36
C TYR A 512 -0.85 -14.25 30.58
N VAL A 513 -1.62 -14.07 29.50
CA VAL A 513 -3.09 -14.03 29.53
C VAL A 513 -3.61 -14.99 28.48
N GLU A 514 -4.35 -16.04 28.82
CA GLU A 514 -4.76 -17.07 27.85
C GLU A 514 -5.91 -16.62 26.95
N ASP A 515 -6.90 -15.91 27.50
CA ASP A 515 -8.07 -15.45 26.73
C ASP A 515 -7.81 -14.13 25.99
N ASP A 516 -8.32 -14.02 24.76
CA ASP A 516 -8.09 -12.86 23.89
C ASP A 516 -8.88 -11.61 24.33
N GLU A 517 -10.04 -11.78 24.97
CA GLU A 517 -10.83 -10.67 25.52
C GLU A 517 -10.23 -10.17 26.84
N GLU A 518 -9.78 -11.09 27.70
CA GLU A 518 -9.03 -10.73 28.91
C GLU A 518 -7.72 -10.00 28.59
N ALA A 519 -7.02 -10.42 27.53
CA ALA A 519 -5.82 -9.74 27.06
C ALA A 519 -6.14 -8.31 26.57
N TYR A 520 -7.24 -8.14 25.83
CA TYR A 520 -7.73 -6.83 25.43
C TYR A 520 -8.02 -5.93 26.64
N GLN A 521 -8.74 -6.42 27.65
CA GLN A 521 -9.00 -5.67 28.88
C GLN A 521 -7.72 -5.35 29.66
N THR A 522 -6.77 -6.28 29.70
CA THR A 522 -5.46 -6.09 30.35
C THR A 522 -4.68 -4.96 29.69
N VAL A 523 -4.68 -4.88 28.36
CA VAL A 523 -4.03 -3.79 27.61
C VAL A 523 -4.67 -2.45 27.95
N LEU A 524 -6.00 -2.38 28.00
CA LEU A 524 -6.70 -1.14 28.37
C LEU A 524 -6.41 -0.73 29.82
N ARG A 525 -6.33 -1.69 30.75
CA ARG A 525 -5.93 -1.44 32.14
C ARG A 525 -4.51 -0.87 32.20
N ILE A 526 -3.55 -1.52 31.53
CA ILE A 526 -2.17 -1.02 31.45
C ILE A 526 -2.12 0.40 30.86
N CYS A 527 -2.88 0.67 29.80
CA CYS A 527 -2.95 2.02 29.20
C CYS A 527 -3.46 3.07 30.20
N LYS A 528 -4.37 2.71 31.11
CA LYS A 528 -4.83 3.59 32.18
C LYS A 528 -3.76 3.76 33.27
N ASP A 529 -3.12 2.66 33.68
CA ASP A 529 -2.11 2.66 34.76
C ASP A 529 -0.88 3.49 34.39
N VAL A 530 -0.46 3.46 33.12
CA VAL A 530 0.65 4.30 32.60
C VAL A 530 0.20 5.67 32.10
N GLU A 531 -1.07 6.02 32.33
CA GLU A 531 -1.69 7.28 31.92
C GLU A 531 -1.42 7.62 30.44
N TYR A 532 -1.65 6.64 29.54
CA TYR A 532 -1.24 6.72 28.14
C TYR A 532 -1.81 7.98 27.43
N VAL A 533 -3.05 8.32 27.74
CA VAL A 533 -3.77 9.39 27.03
C VAL A 533 -3.43 10.81 27.51
N ASN A 534 -2.58 10.94 28.55
CA ASN A 534 -2.09 12.25 29.00
C ASN A 534 -1.20 12.89 27.93
N ASP A 535 -1.26 14.22 27.79
CA ASP A 535 -0.56 14.93 26.71
C ASP A 535 0.97 14.76 26.75
N GLU A 536 1.56 14.58 27.94
CA GLU A 536 2.99 14.29 28.11
C GLU A 536 3.38 12.86 27.69
N ASN A 537 2.46 11.90 27.82
CA ASN A 537 2.72 10.47 27.59
C ASN A 537 2.30 10.01 26.20
N LYS A 538 1.28 10.62 25.61
CA LYS A 538 0.62 10.19 24.36
C LYS A 538 1.60 10.00 23.20
N MET A 539 2.61 10.86 23.08
CA MET A 539 3.65 10.74 22.04
C MET A 539 4.82 9.83 22.44
N ASN A 540 5.04 9.62 23.74
CA ASN A 540 6.15 8.85 24.30
C ASN A 540 5.83 7.37 24.53
N ILE A 541 4.56 7.01 24.61
CA ILE A 541 4.09 5.64 24.77
C ILE A 541 3.48 5.15 23.45
N GLN A 542 3.64 3.85 23.16
CA GLN A 542 3.01 3.24 21.99
C GLN A 542 2.52 1.84 22.28
N VAL A 543 1.26 1.58 21.89
CA VAL A 543 0.74 0.21 21.82
C VAL A 543 1.04 -0.37 20.44
N LEU A 544 1.58 -1.58 20.41
CA LEU A 544 1.89 -2.34 19.20
C LEU A 544 1.04 -3.60 19.12
N SER A 545 0.45 -3.84 17.95
CA SER A 545 -0.25 -5.09 17.63
C SER A 545 0.11 -5.58 16.22
N PRO A 546 0.42 -6.87 15.99
CA PRO A 546 0.83 -7.37 14.67
C PRO A 546 -0.23 -7.23 13.57
N MET A 547 -1.52 -7.20 13.91
CA MET A 547 -2.62 -7.26 12.95
C MET A 547 -3.70 -6.21 13.20
N TYR A 548 -4.36 -5.77 12.13
CA TYR A 548 -5.46 -4.80 12.22
C TYR A 548 -6.75 -5.38 12.83
N LYS A 549 -7.10 -6.61 12.42
CA LYS A 549 -8.32 -7.31 12.85
C LYS A 549 -8.05 -8.20 14.07
N GLY A 550 -9.10 -8.53 14.81
CA GLY A 550 -9.08 -9.40 15.98
C GLY A 550 -9.36 -8.66 17.28
N ALA A 551 -9.54 -9.39 18.39
CA ALA A 551 -9.87 -8.79 19.69
C ALA A 551 -8.79 -7.81 20.18
N CYS A 552 -7.52 -8.20 20.05
CA CYS A 552 -6.36 -7.35 20.30
C CYS A 552 -5.82 -6.69 19.01
N GLY A 553 -6.67 -6.47 18.01
CA GLY A 553 -6.29 -5.85 16.73
C GLY A 553 -6.15 -4.34 16.84
N VAL A 554 -5.37 -3.74 15.93
CA VAL A 554 -5.13 -2.28 15.87
C VAL A 554 -6.45 -1.49 15.82
N SER A 555 -7.44 -1.94 15.04
CA SER A 555 -8.70 -1.19 14.89
C SER A 555 -9.48 -1.08 16.19
N ARG A 556 -9.75 -2.23 16.83
CA ARG A 556 -10.55 -2.30 18.06
C ARG A 556 -9.86 -1.60 19.24
N LEU A 557 -8.54 -1.78 19.38
CA LEU A 557 -7.80 -1.12 20.46
C LEU A 557 -7.71 0.40 20.25
N ASN A 558 -7.62 0.90 19.01
CA ASN A 558 -7.64 2.35 18.76
C ASN A 558 -8.99 2.97 19.17
N GLU A 559 -10.11 2.34 18.77
CA GLU A 559 -11.45 2.80 19.14
C GLU A 559 -11.59 2.86 20.67
N ALA A 560 -11.18 1.80 21.37
CA ALA A 560 -11.28 1.74 22.83
C ALA A 560 -10.38 2.73 23.57
N ILE A 561 -9.15 2.96 23.09
CA ILE A 561 -8.25 3.95 23.71
C ILE A 561 -8.72 5.38 23.41
N GLN A 562 -9.29 5.63 22.23
CA GLN A 562 -9.95 6.90 21.91
C GLN A 562 -11.13 7.15 22.88
N GLU A 563 -11.97 6.15 23.13
CA GLU A 563 -13.06 6.26 24.12
C GLU A 563 -12.53 6.62 25.51
N ILE A 564 -11.42 6.00 25.94
CA ILE A 564 -10.76 6.34 27.22
C ILE A 564 -10.22 7.78 27.20
N ALA A 565 -9.64 8.22 26.09
CA ALA A 565 -9.08 9.57 25.95
C ALA A 565 -10.15 10.66 26.00
N GLN A 566 -11.34 10.38 25.46
CA GLN A 566 -12.41 11.37 25.31
C GLN A 566 -13.38 11.40 26.50
N GLY A 567 -13.51 10.29 27.25
CA GLY A 567 -14.39 10.21 28.42
C GLY A 567 -15.86 10.52 28.07
N ASP A 568 -16.51 11.37 28.85
CA ASP A 568 -17.93 11.72 28.66
C ASP A 568 -18.21 12.62 27.43
N ASN A 569 -17.16 13.12 26.74
CA ASN A 569 -17.29 14.01 25.57
C ASN A 569 -17.60 13.28 24.26
N LEU A 570 -17.87 11.96 24.29
CA LEU A 570 -18.20 11.11 23.13
C LEU A 570 -19.49 11.49 22.37
N GLN A 571 -20.19 12.56 22.76
CA GLN A 571 -21.48 12.94 22.16
C GLN A 571 -21.36 13.55 20.75
N GLU A 572 -20.17 14.00 20.32
CA GLU A 572 -19.91 14.46 18.95
C GLU A 572 -19.28 13.34 18.10
N ARG A 573 -20.10 12.63 17.32
CA ARG A 573 -19.69 11.47 16.51
C ARG A 573 -18.91 11.86 15.24
N GLY A 574 -17.63 12.19 15.40
CA GLY A 574 -16.65 12.27 14.31
C GLY A 574 -15.70 11.05 14.29
N LYS A 575 -15.13 10.72 13.11
CA LYS A 575 -14.05 9.70 13.00
C LYS A 575 -12.79 10.10 13.80
N PHE A 576 -12.57 11.40 13.92
CA PHE A 576 -11.46 12.01 14.66
C PHE A 576 -12.02 13.07 15.60
N MET A 577 -11.39 13.23 16.75
CA MET A 577 -11.75 14.15 17.83
C MET A 577 -10.53 14.95 18.27
N VAL A 578 -10.77 16.08 18.93
CA VAL A 578 -9.68 16.91 19.48
C VAL A 578 -8.91 16.12 20.52
N GLY A 579 -7.58 16.20 20.47
CA GLY A 579 -6.66 15.45 21.34
C GLY A 579 -6.29 14.07 20.80
N ASP A 580 -6.87 13.63 19.68
CA ASP A 580 -6.57 12.32 19.11
C ASP A 580 -5.14 12.21 18.61
N LYS A 581 -4.50 11.07 18.91
CA LYS A 581 -3.25 10.67 18.30
C LYS A 581 -3.53 10.04 16.94
N VAL A 582 -3.01 10.64 15.88
CA VAL A 582 -3.26 10.22 14.49
C VAL A 582 -1.95 9.98 13.73
N MET A 583 -2.06 9.27 12.62
CA MET A 583 -0.97 8.96 11.71
C MET A 583 -1.38 9.17 10.26
N GLN A 584 -0.47 9.75 9.47
CA GLN A 584 -0.58 9.83 8.01
C GLN A 584 -0.37 8.44 7.38
N SER A 585 -1.26 8.01 6.49
CA SER A 585 -1.22 6.65 5.89
C SER A 585 -0.58 6.59 4.50
N VAL A 586 -0.43 7.73 3.81
CA VAL A 586 0.13 7.87 2.45
C VAL A 586 1.05 9.09 2.38
N ASN A 587 2.12 9.06 1.59
CA ASN A 587 2.97 10.23 1.40
C ASN A 587 2.19 11.36 0.72
N ASP A 588 2.32 12.58 1.25
CA ASP A 588 1.80 13.81 0.65
C ASP A 588 2.97 14.79 0.56
N TYR A 589 3.57 14.85 -0.63
CA TYR A 589 4.78 15.64 -0.88
C TYR A 589 4.50 17.15 -0.87
N ASP A 590 3.30 17.56 -1.32
CA ASP A 590 2.89 18.96 -1.34
C ASP A 590 2.78 19.53 0.08
N LYS A 591 2.20 18.75 1.01
CA LYS A 591 2.11 19.11 2.43
C LYS A 591 3.37 18.75 3.22
N GLY A 592 4.26 17.96 2.61
CA GLY A 592 5.49 17.44 3.20
C GLY A 592 5.24 16.59 4.46
N VAL A 593 4.14 15.82 4.48
CA VAL A 593 3.86 14.81 5.50
C VAL A 593 3.95 13.42 4.88
N TYR A 594 4.63 12.52 5.57
CA TYR A 594 4.96 11.22 5.01
C TYR A 594 4.19 10.10 5.70
N ASN A 595 4.00 8.98 4.99
CA ASN A 595 3.39 7.78 5.53
C ASN A 595 4.12 7.37 6.81
N GLY A 596 3.34 7.20 7.87
CA GLY A 596 3.84 6.94 9.20
C GLY A 596 3.91 8.19 10.06
N ASP A 597 4.03 9.42 9.58
CA ASP A 597 4.13 10.61 10.45
C ASP A 597 3.00 10.68 11.48
N MET A 598 3.33 10.93 12.74
CA MET A 598 2.38 11.02 13.86
C MET A 598 2.13 12.47 14.21
N GLY A 599 0.87 12.78 14.53
CA GLY A 599 0.47 14.09 15.00
C GLY A 599 -0.69 13.99 15.99
N ILE A 600 -1.03 15.14 16.56
CA ILE A 600 -2.17 15.31 17.46
C ILE A 600 -3.21 16.18 16.77
N VAL A 601 -4.46 15.76 16.79
CA VAL A 601 -5.59 16.57 16.33
C VAL A 601 -5.81 17.70 17.33
N TRP A 602 -5.72 18.95 16.89
CA TRP A 602 -5.92 20.11 17.77
C TRP A 602 -7.25 20.83 17.52
N ALA A 603 -7.88 20.63 16.36
CA ALA A 603 -9.22 21.10 16.07
C ALA A 603 -9.93 20.18 15.07
N VAL A 604 -11.25 20.06 15.20
CA VAL A 604 -12.12 19.33 14.27
C VAL A 604 -13.34 20.19 13.95
N THR A 605 -13.76 20.15 12.70
CA THR A 605 -15.02 20.72 12.20
C THR A 605 -15.70 19.69 11.29
N ASP A 606 -16.95 19.91 10.90
CA ASP A 606 -17.69 18.98 10.02
C ASP A 606 -16.95 18.65 8.71
N GLN A 607 -16.17 19.62 8.19
CA GLN A 607 -15.51 19.53 6.90
C GLN A 607 -13.99 19.31 6.99
N ARG A 608 -13.36 19.67 8.11
CA ARG A 608 -11.89 19.75 8.23
C ARG A 608 -11.37 19.14 9.53
N VAL A 609 -10.21 18.51 9.44
CA VAL A 609 -9.44 18.03 10.60
C VAL A 609 -8.09 18.74 10.62
N PHE A 610 -7.75 19.34 11.75
CA PHE A 610 -6.50 20.08 11.92
C PHE A 610 -5.55 19.27 12.79
N VAL A 611 -4.38 18.92 12.24
CA VAL A 611 -3.40 18.04 12.88
C VAL A 611 -2.10 18.79 13.06
N ARG A 612 -1.55 18.75 14.28
CA ARG A 612 -0.21 19.23 14.59
C ARG A 612 0.76 18.05 14.54
N PHE A 613 1.61 18.04 13.53
CA PHE A 613 2.79 17.19 13.43
C PHE A 613 3.96 17.87 14.14
N LEU A 614 5.07 17.13 14.32
CA LEU A 614 6.24 17.60 15.08
C LEU A 614 6.76 18.98 14.63
N ASP A 615 6.77 19.23 13.33
CA ASP A 615 7.40 20.39 12.70
C ASP A 615 6.42 21.32 11.97
N ARG A 616 5.12 20.98 11.92
CA ARG A 616 4.13 21.69 11.09
C ARG A 616 2.69 21.39 11.50
N GLU A 617 1.78 22.25 11.06
CA GLU A 617 0.33 22.03 11.18
C GLU A 617 -0.28 21.83 9.79
N ILE A 618 -1.12 20.80 9.66
CA ILE A 618 -1.74 20.42 8.38
C ILE A 618 -3.25 20.34 8.53
N VAL A 619 -3.95 20.82 7.50
CA VAL A 619 -5.40 20.73 7.36
C VAL A 619 -5.75 19.61 6.39
N TYR A 620 -6.70 18.76 6.78
CA TYR A 620 -7.24 17.68 5.96
C TYR A 620 -8.70 17.97 5.61
N GLU A 621 -9.01 18.00 4.32
CA GLU A 621 -10.35 18.32 3.81
C GLU A 621 -10.85 17.26 2.83
N GLY A 622 -12.18 17.11 2.70
CA GLY A 622 -12.77 16.21 1.70
C GLY A 622 -12.26 14.77 1.79
N ALA A 623 -11.71 14.26 0.69
CA ALA A 623 -11.16 12.90 0.56
C ALA A 623 -9.80 12.71 1.27
N GLU A 624 -9.05 13.78 1.53
CA GLU A 624 -7.74 13.71 2.19
C GLU A 624 -7.84 13.16 3.62
N ARG A 625 -9.00 13.31 4.26
CA ARG A 625 -9.30 12.73 5.58
C ARG A 625 -9.18 11.21 5.61
N ASN A 626 -9.22 10.53 4.45
CA ASN A 626 -8.98 9.10 4.34
C ASN A 626 -7.49 8.73 4.42
N ASN A 627 -6.60 9.71 4.20
CA ASN A 627 -5.15 9.54 4.36
C ASN A 627 -4.71 9.67 5.83
N LEU A 628 -5.66 9.87 6.74
CA LEU A 628 -5.45 9.91 8.19
C LEU A 628 -6.08 8.69 8.86
N GLN A 629 -5.45 8.20 9.91
CA GLN A 629 -5.95 7.12 10.78
C GLN A 629 -5.56 7.36 12.24
N LEU A 630 -6.29 6.75 13.19
CA LEU A 630 -5.90 6.75 14.60
C LEU A 630 -4.58 5.99 14.78
N ALA A 631 -3.79 6.42 15.76
CA ALA A 631 -2.44 5.91 16.00
C ALA A 631 -2.11 5.70 17.49
N TYR A 632 -3.13 5.58 18.35
CA TYR A 632 -2.96 5.07 19.71
C TYR A 632 -2.37 3.66 19.68
N VAL A 633 -2.80 2.85 18.73
CA VAL A 633 -2.22 1.54 18.41
C VAL A 633 -1.75 1.54 16.97
N VAL A 634 -0.59 0.97 16.71
CA VAL A 634 -0.03 0.82 15.36
C VAL A 634 0.52 -0.60 15.19
N THR A 635 0.75 -1.00 13.94
CA THR A 635 1.45 -2.25 13.67
C THR A 635 2.94 -2.12 13.91
N VAL A 636 3.63 -3.23 14.16
CA VAL A 636 5.10 -3.25 14.32
C VAL A 636 5.80 -2.72 13.05
N HIS A 637 5.26 -3.01 11.87
CA HIS A 637 5.78 -2.48 10.60
C HIS A 637 5.67 -0.94 10.54
N LYS A 638 4.55 -0.37 11.02
CA LYS A 638 4.34 1.08 11.04
C LYS A 638 5.13 1.79 12.14
N SER A 639 5.72 1.07 13.08
CA SER A 639 6.62 1.63 14.11
C SER A 639 8.10 1.54 13.77
N GLN A 640 8.49 0.94 12.63
CA GLN A 640 9.88 0.94 12.16
C GLN A 640 10.44 2.37 12.01
N GLY A 641 11.73 2.53 12.29
CA GLY A 641 12.40 3.85 12.35
C GLY A 641 11.96 4.76 13.52
N SER A 642 11.02 4.32 14.35
CA SER A 642 10.51 5.07 15.52
C SER A 642 11.02 4.47 16.82
N GLU A 643 11.09 5.27 17.87
CA GLU A 643 11.40 4.81 19.23
C GLU A 643 10.52 5.54 20.24
N TYR A 644 10.12 4.83 21.28
CA TYR A 644 9.19 5.28 22.32
C TYR A 644 9.80 5.03 23.70
N ASP A 645 9.44 5.84 24.69
CA ASP A 645 9.88 5.60 26.06
C ASP A 645 9.28 4.29 26.59
N THR A 646 7.98 4.09 26.41
CA THR A 646 7.29 2.85 26.81
C THR A 646 6.58 2.20 25.62
N VAL A 647 6.78 0.89 25.45
CA VAL A 647 6.06 0.09 24.45
C VAL A 647 5.18 -0.93 25.15
N ILE A 648 3.90 -0.94 24.82
CA ILE A 648 2.96 -2.00 25.21
C ILE A 648 2.77 -2.89 23.99
N PHE A 649 3.25 -4.12 24.03
CA PHE A 649 3.24 -5.02 22.88
C PHE A 649 2.31 -6.19 23.15
N VAL A 650 1.33 -6.41 22.26
CA VAL A 650 0.36 -7.50 22.37
C VAL A 650 0.67 -8.58 21.33
N LEU A 651 0.90 -9.81 21.78
CA LEU A 651 1.12 -10.99 20.92
C LEU A 651 0.15 -12.10 21.28
N ARG A 652 -0.75 -12.45 20.35
CA ARG A 652 -1.80 -13.45 20.59
C ARG A 652 -1.66 -14.67 19.68
N PRO A 653 -2.07 -15.88 20.11
CA PRO A 653 -2.13 -17.05 19.22
C PRO A 653 -2.98 -16.83 17.97
N SER A 654 -4.06 -16.02 18.06
CA SER A 654 -4.91 -15.64 16.93
C SER A 654 -4.17 -14.90 15.81
N GLN A 655 -2.97 -14.40 16.08
CA GLN A 655 -2.11 -13.67 15.14
C GLN A 655 -1.01 -14.58 14.55
N PHE A 656 -1.21 -15.91 14.54
CA PHE A 656 -0.20 -16.93 14.24
C PHE A 656 0.62 -16.74 12.95
N ILE A 657 0.07 -16.05 11.95
CA ILE A 657 0.71 -15.74 10.67
C ILE A 657 1.88 -14.76 10.85
N MET A 658 1.74 -13.83 11.80
CA MET A 658 2.70 -12.75 12.05
C MET A 658 3.71 -13.08 13.17
N LEU A 659 3.52 -14.19 13.89
CA LEU A 659 4.39 -14.58 14.99
C LEU A 659 5.74 -15.08 14.47
N GLN A 660 6.68 -14.13 14.32
CA GLN A 660 8.04 -14.32 13.81
C GLN A 660 9.05 -13.65 14.75
N ARG A 661 10.29 -14.17 14.76
CA ARG A 661 11.35 -13.68 15.65
C ARG A 661 11.68 -12.22 15.39
N ASN A 662 11.86 -11.84 14.12
CA ASN A 662 12.17 -10.47 13.71
C ASN A 662 11.05 -9.49 14.10
N LEU A 663 9.78 -9.92 14.09
CA LEU A 663 8.65 -9.07 14.51
C LEU A 663 8.69 -8.81 16.01
N LEU A 664 8.90 -9.86 16.82
CA LEU A 664 9.05 -9.74 18.27
C LEU A 664 10.26 -8.86 18.62
N TYR A 665 11.42 -9.14 18.00
CA TYR A 665 12.65 -8.36 18.17
C TYR A 665 12.43 -6.89 17.81
N THR A 666 11.84 -6.60 16.64
CA THR A 666 11.60 -5.23 16.21
C THR A 666 10.69 -4.48 17.17
N GLY A 667 9.61 -5.12 17.64
CA GLY A 667 8.66 -4.50 18.58
C GLY A 667 9.29 -4.19 19.94
N VAL A 668 10.06 -5.13 20.51
CA VAL A 668 10.78 -4.92 21.79
C VAL A 668 11.80 -3.80 21.66
N THR A 669 12.57 -3.77 20.57
CA THR A 669 13.63 -2.78 20.37
C THR A 669 13.13 -1.36 20.09
N ARG A 670 11.82 -1.17 19.88
CA ARG A 670 11.21 0.18 19.81
C ARG A 670 11.21 0.91 21.15
N ALA A 671 11.30 0.20 22.28
CA ALA A 671 11.29 0.79 23.61
C ALA A 671 12.64 1.39 24.00
N LYS A 672 12.62 2.52 24.71
CA LYS A 672 13.79 3.19 25.31
C LYS A 672 13.91 2.99 26.81
N LYS A 673 12.79 2.89 27.52
CA LYS A 673 12.74 2.80 28.98
C LYS A 673 11.96 1.58 29.45
N ASN A 674 10.78 1.30 28.89
CA ASN A 674 9.95 0.19 29.37
C ASN A 674 9.33 -0.61 28.20
N THR A 675 9.31 -1.95 28.33
CA THR A 675 8.54 -2.85 27.47
C THR A 675 7.56 -3.65 28.31
N ILE A 676 6.27 -3.61 27.95
CA ILE A 676 5.21 -4.39 28.57
C ILE A 676 4.64 -5.34 27.53
N LEU A 677 4.96 -6.63 27.64
CA LEU A 677 4.53 -7.67 26.70
C LEU A 677 3.29 -8.40 27.24
N VAL A 678 2.16 -8.30 26.55
CA VAL A 678 0.94 -9.06 26.85
C VAL A 678 0.83 -10.22 25.86
N THR A 679 1.00 -11.46 26.33
CA THR A 679 1.15 -12.65 25.46
C THR A 679 0.58 -13.93 26.07
N THR A 680 0.72 -15.05 25.36
CA THR A 680 0.67 -16.41 25.93
C THR A 680 2.03 -17.08 25.78
N GLU A 681 2.28 -18.16 26.52
CA GLU A 681 3.48 -18.98 26.32
C GLU A 681 3.55 -19.54 24.90
N LYS A 682 2.41 -19.97 24.36
CA LYS A 682 2.30 -20.51 22.99
C LYS A 682 2.68 -19.47 21.94
N ALA A 683 2.17 -18.25 22.07
CA ALA A 683 2.45 -17.18 21.12
C ALA A 683 3.92 -16.74 21.19
N LEU A 684 4.47 -16.61 22.40
CA LEU A 684 5.86 -16.22 22.61
C LEU A 684 6.83 -17.28 22.08
N THR A 685 6.63 -18.55 22.46
CA THR A 685 7.44 -19.69 21.99
C THR A 685 7.41 -19.79 20.47
N ARG A 686 6.24 -19.62 19.86
CA ARG A 686 6.11 -19.61 18.40
C ARG A 686 6.87 -18.45 17.77
N ALA A 687 6.73 -17.24 18.30
CA ALA A 687 7.43 -16.07 17.77
C ALA A 687 8.96 -16.26 17.84
N ILE A 688 9.49 -16.76 18.96
CA ILE A 688 10.93 -16.98 19.16
C ILE A 688 11.47 -18.10 18.27
N SER A 689 10.78 -19.24 18.19
CA SER A 689 11.22 -20.39 17.39
C SER A 689 11.09 -20.14 15.88
N ASN A 690 10.16 -19.29 15.46
CA ASN A 690 9.92 -19.00 14.05
C ASN A 690 10.92 -17.97 13.50
N TYR A 691 12.16 -18.41 13.27
CA TYR A 691 13.19 -17.66 12.55
C TYR A 691 13.10 -17.84 11.03
N GLN A 692 12.16 -18.63 10.53
CA GLN A 692 11.89 -18.67 9.10
C GLN A 692 11.24 -17.35 8.70
N SER A 693 12.06 -16.36 8.35
CA SER A 693 11.70 -15.45 7.26
C SER A 693 11.19 -16.37 6.16
N ASN A 694 9.89 -16.33 5.81
CA ASN A 694 9.33 -17.11 4.70
C ASN A 694 10.38 -17.16 3.61
N LYS A 695 10.93 -18.34 3.28
CA LYS A 695 12.15 -18.47 2.47
C LYS A 695 11.89 -17.72 1.16
N ARG A 696 12.39 -16.49 1.06
CA ARG A 696 12.09 -15.61 -0.07
C ARG A 696 12.87 -16.18 -1.24
N TYR A 697 12.19 -16.64 -2.28
CA TYR A 697 12.78 -16.80 -3.59
C TYR A 697 13.38 -15.46 -4.03
N SER A 698 14.71 -15.43 -4.03
CA SER A 698 15.59 -14.32 -4.40
C SER A 698 16.85 -14.96 -4.98
N LEU A 699 17.28 -14.50 -6.15
CA LEU A 699 18.56 -14.92 -6.73
C LEU A 699 19.61 -13.82 -6.65
N PHE A 700 19.35 -12.71 -5.96
CA PHE A 700 20.35 -11.65 -5.78
C PHE A 700 21.67 -12.17 -5.18
N LEU A 701 21.63 -12.95 -4.08
CA LEU A 701 22.84 -13.60 -3.53
C LEU A 701 23.49 -14.60 -4.50
N PRO A 702 22.75 -15.54 -5.13
CA PRO A 702 23.29 -16.36 -6.20
C PRO A 702 23.94 -15.57 -7.35
N PHE A 703 23.36 -14.45 -7.80
CA PHE A 703 23.97 -13.59 -8.80
C PHE A 703 25.26 -12.96 -8.29
N LEU A 704 25.29 -12.45 -7.04
CA LEU A 704 26.51 -11.96 -6.40
C LEU A 704 27.63 -13.02 -6.40
N LYS A 705 27.29 -14.29 -6.17
CA LYS A 705 28.23 -15.41 -6.18
C LYS A 705 28.56 -15.97 -7.58
N ASN A 706 27.92 -15.48 -8.64
CA ASN A 706 27.99 -16.05 -10.00
C ASN A 706 27.49 -17.51 -10.08
N GLU A 707 26.54 -17.88 -9.21
CA GLU A 707 25.94 -19.22 -9.15
C GLU A 707 24.64 -19.33 -9.96
N ALA A 708 23.96 -18.20 -10.19
CA ALA A 708 22.80 -18.10 -11.09
C ALA A 708 23.21 -17.62 -12.48
N ARG A 709 22.51 -18.11 -13.52
CA ARG A 709 22.79 -17.80 -14.93
C ARG A 709 21.54 -17.44 -15.70
#